data_AF-A0A813Q7A0-F1
#
_entry.id   AF-A0A813Q7A0-F1
#
_cell.length_a   1.000
_cell.length_b   1.000
_cell.length_c   1.000
_cell.angle_alpha   90.00
_cell.angle_beta   90.00
_cell.angle_gamma   90.00
#
_symmetry.space_group_name_H-M   'P 1'
#
loop_
_entity.id
_entity.type
_entity.pdbx_description
1 polymer ?
#
loop_
_entity_poly.entity_id
_entity_poly.type
_entity_poly.pdbx_seq_one_letter_code
_entity_poly.pdbx_strand_id
1 'polypeptide(L)'
;MFGSRVWKRYDGSRLRTEAKENAVPVPHAEPNRGSQSVIGLFQKCNYLSSQLNAYDFQKFQKPEIRSISVERIPLKIEQSKLVLSNLMSCKSDINIINQTARDVDSDFSITPYAQQTDRIQDINNRWNGLISSISQRAQVLQDLRYPSETERESSANPHSVESPWQRSTASNKVPYYINHFDRSTSWDHPEMLDLMRSFSNLNDIKFSAYRTAMKLRTLQKRLSLDLTLLGNVISVFEKPLDSVNSLSNSENYIDVAKILYYLQNIFEKTSSEYPQLLNVTVTVDMTLNWLLNVYDTSRTGTIRLLSMKIALSLLCRGNIEEKYRYIFSLAASEGETKDVVNRKNLSILFHDAIMIPKQLGEVAAFGGSSVEPSVKSCFEYANTPDAITVNDFLEWVKLEPQSLVWLPVMHRLAASETAKHEARCNICKEYPLIGFRYRSLKHFNCDICQTCFFSGRQTKFYKLDDPLQEYYTATTASEDIRDFFRIFRNKFWSKHRKQPKLGYLPLSLTFDETNSLIGVATTATPTHSIDIINSTPDTIFATSAPAQQIATKSDDEHSVIAQHCRNLNNFIQSSPRPPSASMLSIELLTRSSLDSEQRHELEAIIADLEDENHLLQNEYNRLCKQHIEKSQLINEYNISSNEQMMSYKDLEMLREAKLLRHHKSKLETRMKILEEHNKQLELQLNKSKQLLRPSNTRSPPLSQQSVRQINLGYMSAGDGDSSPLQTSGTSLRRSVERSLERQPNLITIDNLFSMADDINRAVVDLVQMFRLSSVLARTCVKPSQMVRSLTSLNTVAVEQEKLLAKNETPHLSESKRTPLFDFHVKHKGRLVNFSGWQLPVQYSESIGQSHKHTRAHSGLFDVSHMLQIKVHGKDRIKFMEQLVVSDIQNLKLNSSCLTLYTNKAGGILDDLIITKASDYLFVVSNAGRAENDLRHLNEHLEKSKDLNVDIEVLSDRALLALQGPSSSSVLQKFVPIDLTTFAFMQSASTTFANTIPCRVNRSGYTGEDGFEISVPANNVEQVASFLLESNEVALAGLGCRDSMRLEAGLCLYGNDIDEKTTPVEADLTWTIGKRRRELADFPGADIILDQIRNGVERKRIGVVSNGSCPRFGAEITDSDGKKIGQVTSGCPSPSLKHNIAIAYVSTNNAKPGTRVYLTVRNKKIEGNIVKLPFVPTKYYKPKNVTKQ
;
A
#
# COMPACT_ATOMS: atom_id res chain seq x y z
N MET A 1 27.57 -59.79 40.12
CA MET A 1 27.81 -59.02 41.38
C MET A 1 26.47 -58.37 41.72
N PHE A 2 25.73 -58.86 42.72
CA PHE A 2 25.85 -58.49 44.16
C PHE A 2 25.64 -56.97 44.38
N GLY A 3 24.73 -56.48 45.22
CA GLY A 3 23.68 -57.07 46.07
C GLY A 3 23.11 -55.96 46.99
N SER A 4 21.81 -55.79 47.25
CA SER A 4 20.82 -56.63 47.97
C SER A 4 20.53 -56.11 49.40
N ARG A 5 19.26 -56.25 49.85
CA ARG A 5 18.71 -55.94 51.21
C ARG A 5 18.52 -54.43 51.51
N VAL A 6 17.44 -53.90 52.13
CA VAL A 6 16.36 -54.37 53.04
C VAL A 6 16.76 -54.47 54.52
N TRP A 7 15.81 -54.19 55.44
CA TRP A 7 15.84 -54.17 56.94
C TRP A 7 16.15 -52.79 57.58
N LYS A 8 15.55 -52.38 58.72
CA LYS A 8 14.20 -52.64 59.30
C LYS A 8 13.88 -51.61 60.42
N ARG A 9 12.65 -51.65 60.97
CA ARG A 9 12.24 -50.98 62.23
C ARG A 9 13.01 -51.49 63.46
N TYR A 10 13.08 -50.69 64.52
CA TYR A 10 12.49 -50.85 65.89
C TYR A 10 13.03 -49.64 66.72
N ASP A 11 12.25 -48.83 67.45
CA ASP A 11 11.37 -49.07 68.61
C ASP A 11 12.15 -49.25 69.94
N GLY A 12 11.46 -49.09 71.09
CA GLY A 12 11.91 -49.66 72.37
C GLY A 12 12.80 -48.77 73.25
N SER A 13 12.17 -47.95 74.07
CA SER A 13 12.80 -47.29 75.22
C SER A 13 13.44 -48.26 76.22
N ARG A 14 14.67 -47.97 76.70
CA ARG A 14 15.16 -48.12 78.10
C ARG A 14 16.68 -47.96 78.22
N LEU A 15 17.12 -47.22 79.25
CA LEU A 15 17.84 -47.66 80.47
C LEU A 15 18.15 -46.35 81.27
N ARG A 16 17.81 -46.18 82.56
CA ARG A 16 18.30 -46.85 83.79
C ARG A 16 19.73 -46.43 84.19
N THR A 17 20.07 -46.17 85.46
CA THR A 17 19.28 -46.00 86.71
C THR A 17 20.13 -45.33 87.82
N GLU A 18 19.50 -45.03 88.97
CA GLU A 18 20.10 -45.02 90.33
C GLU A 18 21.10 -43.88 90.69
N ALA A 19 21.19 -43.39 91.95
CA ALA A 19 20.44 -43.72 93.17
C ALA A 19 20.22 -42.49 94.10
N LYS A 20 19.03 -42.48 94.75
CA LYS A 20 18.69 -42.25 96.19
C LYS A 20 19.58 -41.31 97.05
N GLU A 21 19.03 -40.49 97.95
CA GLU A 21 18.33 -40.92 99.19
C GLU A 21 17.44 -39.86 99.89
N ASN A 22 16.69 -40.32 100.91
CA ASN A 22 15.94 -39.60 101.95
C ASN A 22 14.60 -38.94 101.56
N ALA A 23 13.73 -38.73 102.56
CA ALA A 23 12.26 -38.83 102.42
C ALA A 23 11.44 -38.06 103.49
N VAL A 24 10.12 -38.36 103.55
CA VAL A 24 9.02 -37.85 104.41
C VAL A 24 8.15 -36.76 103.71
N PRO A 25 6.80 -36.78 103.80
CA PRO A 25 5.91 -36.12 102.82
C PRO A 25 5.11 -34.90 103.34
N VAL A 26 4.18 -34.41 102.48
CA VAL A 26 3.17 -33.33 102.66
C VAL A 26 3.65 -31.93 102.19
N PRO A 27 2.85 -31.13 101.45
CA PRO A 27 1.65 -31.43 100.65
C PRO A 27 1.93 -31.34 99.13
N HIS A 28 0.88 -31.42 98.29
CA HIS A 28 0.98 -31.10 96.86
C HIS A 28 1.26 -29.61 96.64
N ALA A 29 2.37 -29.29 95.98
CA ALA A 29 2.49 -28.12 95.12
C ALA A 29 2.64 -28.62 93.69
N GLU A 30 1.76 -28.20 92.77
CA GLU A 30 1.95 -28.51 91.35
C GLU A 30 3.22 -27.81 90.83
N PRO A 31 4.08 -28.45 90.03
CA PRO A 31 5.03 -27.72 89.20
C PRO A 31 4.23 -26.96 88.14
N ASN A 32 4.00 -25.66 88.36
CA ASN A 32 3.15 -24.77 87.57
C ASN A 32 3.13 -25.15 86.08
N ARG A 33 1.94 -25.39 85.51
CA ARG A 33 1.75 -25.84 84.12
C ARG A 33 2.50 -25.00 83.08
N GLY A 34 2.59 -23.69 83.31
CA GLY A 34 3.38 -22.74 82.50
C GLY A 34 4.87 -23.09 82.37
N SER A 35 5.47 -23.75 83.36
CA SER A 35 6.89 -24.13 83.32
C SER A 35 7.18 -25.22 82.28
N GLN A 36 6.29 -26.20 82.12
CA GLN A 36 6.43 -27.23 81.09
C GLN A 36 6.05 -26.72 79.70
N SER A 37 5.04 -25.84 79.59
CA SER A 37 4.66 -25.26 78.29
C SER A 37 5.77 -24.37 77.72
N VAL A 38 6.45 -23.56 78.55
CA VAL A 38 7.60 -22.73 78.12
C VAL A 38 8.77 -23.58 77.61
N ILE A 39 9.07 -24.73 78.22
CA ILE A 39 10.13 -25.64 77.74
C ILE A 39 9.71 -26.29 76.41
N GLY A 40 8.46 -26.74 76.28
CA GLY A 40 7.93 -27.28 75.02
C GLY A 40 7.92 -26.23 73.89
N LEU A 41 7.60 -24.98 74.21
CA LEU A 41 7.65 -23.84 73.30
C LEU A 41 9.09 -23.58 72.81
N PHE A 42 10.07 -23.58 73.72
CA PHE A 42 11.49 -23.41 73.40
C PHE A 42 12.01 -24.52 72.44
N GLN A 43 11.65 -25.78 72.71
CA GLN A 43 12.03 -26.91 71.85
C GLN A 43 11.42 -26.79 70.45
N LYS A 44 10.12 -26.44 70.35
CA LYS A 44 9.46 -26.18 69.05
C LYS A 44 10.09 -25.02 68.29
N CYS A 45 10.42 -23.91 68.97
CA CYS A 45 11.08 -22.76 68.34
C CYS A 45 12.46 -23.13 67.77
N ASN A 46 13.27 -23.89 68.50
CA ASN A 46 14.58 -24.33 68.02
C ASN A 46 14.46 -25.30 66.83
N TYR A 47 13.51 -26.25 66.87
CA TYR A 47 13.23 -27.13 65.74
C TYR A 47 12.84 -26.34 64.48
N LEU A 48 11.93 -25.37 64.62
CA LEU A 48 11.41 -24.61 63.49
C LEU A 48 12.45 -23.61 62.95
N SER A 49 13.25 -22.98 63.81
CA SER A 49 14.39 -22.16 63.38
C SER A 49 15.46 -22.99 62.66
N SER A 50 15.67 -24.26 63.05
CA SER A 50 16.54 -25.20 62.32
C SER A 50 16.00 -25.54 60.92
N GLN A 51 14.68 -25.75 60.79
CA GLN A 51 14.03 -25.95 59.48
C GLN A 51 14.19 -24.70 58.60
N LEU A 52 13.95 -23.49 59.13
CA LEU A 52 14.15 -22.23 58.39
C LEU A 52 15.62 -22.03 57.98
N ASN A 53 16.57 -22.33 58.87
CA ASN A 53 18.00 -22.30 58.56
C ASN A 53 18.38 -23.19 57.36
N ALA A 54 17.72 -24.35 57.18
CA ALA A 54 17.99 -25.22 56.03
C ALA A 54 17.58 -24.58 54.68
N TYR A 55 16.53 -23.75 54.68
CA TYR A 55 16.14 -22.96 53.51
C TYR A 55 17.03 -21.72 53.30
N ASP A 56 17.47 -21.05 54.38
CA ASP A 56 18.46 -19.96 54.29
C ASP A 56 19.83 -20.45 53.77
N PHE A 57 20.26 -21.66 54.14
CA PHE A 57 21.53 -22.25 53.68
C PHE A 57 21.50 -22.64 52.20
N GLN A 58 20.33 -22.96 51.64
CA GLN A 58 20.12 -22.97 50.19
C GLN A 58 20.05 -21.54 49.67
N LYS A 59 21.21 -20.87 49.62
CA LYS A 59 21.37 -19.47 49.20
C LYS A 59 20.57 -19.14 47.92
N PHE A 60 19.38 -18.56 48.10
CA PHE A 60 18.69 -17.76 47.08
C PHE A 60 19.33 -16.36 46.91
N GLN A 61 20.60 -16.20 47.30
CA GLN A 61 21.42 -15.04 46.95
C GLN A 61 21.49 -14.92 45.43
N LYS A 62 21.03 -13.78 44.89
CA LYS A 62 20.89 -13.44 43.47
C LYS A 62 21.95 -14.10 42.56
N PRO A 63 21.62 -15.17 41.82
CA PRO A 63 22.20 -15.32 40.49
C PRO A 63 21.56 -14.26 39.58
N GLU A 64 22.32 -13.72 38.63
CA GLU A 64 21.78 -12.77 37.67
C GLU A 64 20.67 -13.44 36.84
N ILE A 65 19.48 -12.84 36.82
CA ILE A 65 18.32 -13.39 36.07
C ILE A 65 18.66 -13.53 34.57
N ARG A 66 19.56 -12.68 34.06
CA ARG A 66 20.11 -12.69 32.70
C ARG A 66 20.90 -13.97 32.33
N SER A 67 21.26 -14.83 33.28
CA SER A 67 22.03 -16.07 33.03
C SER A 67 21.17 -17.34 32.97
N ILE A 68 19.84 -17.23 32.99
CA ILE A 68 18.92 -18.39 32.96
C ILE A 68 18.39 -18.57 31.53
N SER A 69 18.66 -19.73 30.90
CA SER A 69 18.07 -20.03 29.59
C SER A 69 16.56 -20.23 29.69
N VAL A 70 15.83 -19.74 28.68
CA VAL A 70 14.35 -19.70 28.65
C VAL A 70 13.72 -21.07 28.92
N GLU A 71 14.30 -22.12 28.33
CA GLU A 71 13.93 -23.53 28.50
C GLU A 71 13.87 -23.99 29.98
N ARG A 72 14.68 -23.38 30.85
CA ARG A 72 14.81 -23.76 32.27
C ARG A 72 13.89 -22.97 33.20
N ILE A 73 13.17 -21.96 32.68
CA ILE A 73 12.23 -21.13 33.47
C ILE A 73 11.10 -21.97 34.09
N PRO A 74 10.38 -22.85 33.37
CA PRO A 74 9.29 -23.65 33.96
C PRO A 74 9.77 -24.51 35.14
N LEU A 75 10.91 -25.17 34.96
CA LEU A 75 11.57 -26.00 35.99
C LEU A 75 11.94 -25.19 37.24
N LYS A 76 12.31 -23.91 37.07
CA LYS A 76 12.60 -23.00 38.20
C LYS A 76 11.35 -22.42 38.86
N ILE A 77 10.24 -22.29 38.14
CA ILE A 77 8.94 -21.95 38.73
C ILE A 77 8.45 -23.12 39.61
N GLU A 78 8.50 -24.36 39.12
CA GLU A 78 8.08 -25.53 39.93
C GLU A 78 8.96 -25.73 41.16
N GLN A 79 10.28 -25.61 41.04
CA GLN A 79 11.18 -25.65 42.20
C GLN A 79 10.83 -24.57 43.24
N SER A 80 10.46 -23.35 42.79
CA SER A 80 10.06 -22.27 43.71
C SER A 80 8.71 -22.56 44.37
N LYS A 81 7.74 -23.12 43.63
CA LYS A 81 6.42 -23.52 44.16
C LYS A 81 6.51 -24.68 45.16
N LEU A 82 7.39 -25.65 44.92
CA LEU A 82 7.63 -26.79 45.82
C LEU A 82 8.25 -26.34 47.16
N VAL A 83 9.20 -25.40 47.14
CA VAL A 83 9.73 -24.81 48.39
C VAL A 83 8.65 -24.00 49.10
N LEU A 84 7.79 -23.27 48.36
CA LEU A 84 6.68 -22.53 48.95
C LEU A 84 5.64 -23.46 49.64
N SER A 85 5.29 -24.60 49.03
CA SER A 85 4.39 -25.58 49.66
C SER A 85 5.01 -26.19 50.92
N ASN A 86 6.32 -26.43 50.91
CA ASN A 86 7.04 -26.95 52.08
C ASN A 86 7.09 -25.91 53.21
N LEU A 87 7.37 -24.63 52.92
CA LEU A 87 7.29 -23.55 53.91
C LEU A 87 5.86 -23.35 54.45
N MET A 88 4.84 -23.52 53.61
CA MET A 88 3.44 -23.47 54.02
C MET A 88 3.03 -24.63 54.94
N SER A 89 3.71 -25.79 54.89
CA SER A 89 3.49 -26.87 55.87
C SER A 89 3.82 -26.44 57.30
N CYS A 90 4.83 -25.58 57.49
CA CYS A 90 5.22 -25.06 58.80
C CYS A 90 4.18 -24.10 59.41
N LYS A 91 3.15 -23.71 58.65
CA LYS A 91 2.11 -22.76 59.08
C LYS A 91 1.28 -23.26 60.27
N SER A 92 1.02 -24.57 60.36
CA SER A 92 0.37 -25.17 61.54
C SER A 92 1.20 -24.95 62.79
N ASP A 93 2.50 -25.23 62.69
CA ASP A 93 3.41 -25.26 63.82
C ASP A 93 3.74 -23.84 64.29
N ILE A 94 3.85 -22.89 63.37
CA ILE A 94 3.94 -21.46 63.66
C ILE A 94 2.67 -20.95 64.34
N ASN A 95 1.48 -21.33 63.87
CA ASN A 95 0.24 -20.96 64.54
C ASN A 95 0.16 -21.56 65.95
N ILE A 96 0.58 -22.82 66.12
CA ILE A 96 0.65 -23.50 67.43
C ILE A 96 1.65 -22.81 68.36
N ILE A 97 2.83 -22.41 67.88
CA ILE A 97 3.83 -21.64 68.64
C ILE A 97 3.25 -20.28 69.06
N ASN A 98 2.67 -19.52 68.11
CA ASN A 98 2.09 -18.21 68.36
C ASN A 98 0.88 -18.24 69.31
N GLN A 99 0.09 -19.31 69.28
CA GLN A 99 -1.02 -19.50 70.21
C GLN A 99 -0.53 -19.97 71.59
N THR A 100 0.36 -20.97 71.64
CA THR A 100 1.00 -21.43 72.90
C THR A 100 1.73 -20.28 73.63
N ALA A 101 2.27 -19.31 72.90
CA ALA A 101 2.85 -18.10 73.48
C ALA A 101 1.77 -17.22 74.16
N ARG A 102 0.69 -16.88 73.44
CA ARG A 102 -0.44 -16.10 73.98
C ARG A 102 -1.09 -16.76 75.20
N ASP A 103 -1.23 -18.08 75.16
CA ASP A 103 -1.77 -18.91 76.24
C ASP A 103 -0.82 -19.01 77.46
N VAL A 104 0.43 -18.50 77.34
CA VAL A 104 1.39 -18.33 78.46
C VAL A 104 1.45 -16.87 78.92
N ASP A 105 1.31 -15.91 78.01
CA ASP A 105 1.21 -14.46 78.28
C ASP A 105 0.06 -14.14 79.27
N SER A 106 -1.05 -14.89 79.19
CA SER A 106 -2.21 -14.74 80.09
C SER A 106 -1.96 -15.18 81.53
N ASP A 107 -0.97 -16.06 81.76
CA ASP A 107 -0.84 -16.79 83.02
C ASP A 107 0.39 -16.37 83.86
N PHE A 108 1.49 -15.90 83.27
CA PHE A 108 2.74 -15.63 84.02
C PHE A 108 3.58 -14.43 83.55
N SER A 109 3.58 -13.35 84.34
CA SER A 109 4.47 -12.20 84.18
C SER A 109 5.89 -12.47 84.73
N ILE A 110 6.79 -13.07 83.92
CA ILE A 110 8.21 -13.27 84.30
C ILE A 110 9.15 -12.88 83.14
N THR A 111 10.25 -12.19 83.48
CA THR A 111 11.21 -11.55 82.55
C THR A 111 11.87 -12.41 81.46
N PRO A 112 12.05 -13.74 81.57
CA PRO A 112 12.54 -14.55 80.46
C PRO A 112 11.64 -14.53 79.22
N TYR A 113 10.35 -14.19 79.39
CA TYR A 113 9.38 -14.18 78.30
C TYR A 113 9.77 -13.23 77.16
N ALA A 114 10.32 -12.04 77.45
CA ALA A 114 10.69 -11.06 76.42
C ALA A 114 11.70 -11.61 75.37
N GLN A 115 12.75 -12.31 75.81
CA GLN A 115 13.71 -12.96 74.90
C GLN A 115 13.07 -14.14 74.12
N GLN A 116 12.01 -14.73 74.65
CA GLN A 116 11.23 -15.77 73.97
C GLN A 116 10.32 -15.13 72.90
N THR A 117 9.67 -14.01 73.21
CA THR A 117 8.86 -13.22 72.27
C THR A 117 9.70 -12.72 71.11
N ASP A 118 10.88 -12.16 71.36
CA ASP A 118 11.82 -11.72 70.31
C ASP A 118 12.23 -12.87 69.37
N ARG A 119 12.43 -14.07 69.91
CA ARG A 119 12.75 -15.27 69.10
C ARG A 119 11.57 -15.79 68.29
N ILE A 120 10.36 -15.72 68.83
CA ILE A 120 9.14 -16.06 68.09
C ILE A 120 8.89 -15.01 67.00
N GLN A 121 9.19 -13.74 67.28
CA GLN A 121 9.13 -12.64 66.31
C GLN A 121 10.18 -12.79 65.20
N ASP A 122 11.42 -13.21 65.51
CA ASP A 122 12.43 -13.59 64.50
C ASP A 122 11.93 -14.73 63.60
N ILE A 123 11.44 -15.82 64.18
CA ILE A 123 10.90 -16.97 63.43
C ILE A 123 9.73 -16.55 62.54
N ASN A 124 8.79 -15.76 63.05
CA ASN A 124 7.69 -15.19 62.26
C ASN A 124 8.19 -14.29 61.13
N ASN A 125 9.11 -13.36 61.42
CA ASN A 125 9.65 -12.42 60.44
C ASN A 125 10.45 -13.14 59.35
N ARG A 126 11.25 -14.16 59.69
CA ARG A 126 12.03 -14.94 58.74
C ARG A 126 11.16 -15.87 57.90
N TRP A 127 10.16 -16.52 58.48
CA TRP A 127 9.20 -17.33 57.71
C TRP A 127 8.38 -16.47 56.74
N ASN A 128 7.84 -15.33 57.20
CA ASN A 128 7.16 -14.37 56.35
C ASN A 128 8.09 -13.77 55.28
N GLY A 129 9.34 -13.46 55.64
CA GLY A 129 10.37 -12.94 54.73
C GLY A 129 10.79 -13.95 53.66
N LEU A 130 10.93 -15.23 54.01
CA LEU A 130 11.20 -16.32 53.07
C LEU A 130 10.01 -16.58 52.15
N ILE A 131 8.78 -16.65 52.69
CA ILE A 131 7.56 -16.76 51.88
C ILE A 131 7.43 -15.57 50.93
N SER A 132 7.67 -14.34 51.41
CA SER A 132 7.62 -13.13 50.58
C SER A 132 8.68 -13.17 49.48
N SER A 133 9.94 -13.47 49.82
CA SER A 133 11.06 -13.54 48.86
C SER A 133 10.89 -14.64 47.82
N ILE A 134 10.39 -15.82 48.22
CA ILE A 134 10.18 -16.96 47.32
C ILE A 134 8.91 -16.77 46.49
N SER A 135 7.86 -16.15 47.05
CA SER A 135 6.68 -15.73 46.28
C SER A 135 7.04 -14.65 45.27
N GLN A 136 7.80 -13.63 45.64
CA GLN A 136 8.28 -12.59 44.74
C GLN A 136 9.20 -13.18 43.65
N ARG A 137 10.08 -14.13 44.00
CA ARG A 137 10.90 -14.85 43.00
C ARG A 137 10.06 -15.71 42.07
N ALA A 138 9.06 -16.42 42.59
CA ALA A 138 8.14 -17.22 41.78
C ALA A 138 7.28 -16.34 40.87
N GLN A 139 6.84 -15.18 41.37
CA GLN A 139 6.13 -14.16 40.62
C GLN A 139 7.02 -13.62 39.50
N VAL A 140 8.22 -13.10 39.79
CA VAL A 140 9.16 -12.59 38.77
C VAL A 140 9.52 -13.66 37.73
N LEU A 141 9.69 -14.94 38.12
CA LEU A 141 9.89 -16.03 37.16
C LEU A 141 8.63 -16.34 36.32
N GLN A 142 7.43 -16.12 36.87
CA GLN A 142 6.15 -16.28 36.19
C GLN A 142 5.80 -15.06 35.32
N ASP A 143 6.25 -13.84 35.68
CA ASP A 143 6.20 -12.62 34.88
C ASP A 143 7.17 -12.72 33.70
N LEU A 144 8.37 -13.28 33.91
CA LEU A 144 9.30 -13.66 32.82
C LEU A 144 8.76 -14.77 31.91
N ARG A 145 7.69 -15.47 32.32
CA ARG A 145 6.96 -16.45 31.49
C ARG A 145 5.72 -15.85 30.83
N TYR A 146 5.07 -14.89 31.50
CA TYR A 146 3.85 -14.21 31.07
C TYR A 146 3.83 -12.77 31.63
N PRO A 147 4.46 -11.78 30.97
CA PRO A 147 4.61 -10.44 31.54
C PRO A 147 3.27 -9.73 31.71
N SER A 148 3.19 -8.87 32.72
CA SER A 148 2.00 -8.09 33.08
C SER A 148 1.73 -6.98 32.04
N GLU A 149 0.47 -6.54 31.96
CA GLU A 149 -0.02 -5.77 30.81
C GLU A 149 0.64 -4.38 30.67
N THR A 150 1.00 -3.74 31.78
CA THR A 150 1.72 -2.46 31.79
C THR A 150 3.18 -2.54 31.33
N GLU A 151 3.86 -3.70 31.44
CA GLU A 151 5.25 -3.86 30.96
C GLU A 151 5.34 -4.36 29.51
N ARG A 152 4.27 -4.95 28.97
CA ARG A 152 4.18 -5.34 27.55
C ARG A 152 4.32 -4.15 26.61
N GLU A 153 3.89 -2.96 27.02
CA GLU A 153 3.77 -1.79 26.15
C GLU A 153 5.11 -1.21 25.67
N SER A 154 6.21 -1.49 26.38
CA SER A 154 7.54 -0.95 26.10
C SER A 154 8.58 -1.99 25.67
N SER A 155 8.28 -3.29 25.75
CA SER A 155 9.25 -4.36 25.44
C SER A 155 8.70 -5.58 24.69
N ALA A 156 7.48 -5.51 24.12
CA ALA A 156 6.97 -6.58 23.26
C ALA A 156 7.75 -6.70 21.93
N ASN A 157 8.32 -7.89 21.70
CA ASN A 157 9.01 -8.35 20.48
C ASN A 157 10.19 -7.48 19.98
N PRO A 158 11.30 -7.33 20.75
CA PRO A 158 12.57 -6.80 20.24
C PRO A 158 13.29 -7.74 19.24
N HIS A 159 12.65 -8.86 18.86
CA HIS A 159 13.21 -9.93 18.02
C HIS A 159 12.30 -10.32 16.83
N SER A 160 11.29 -9.51 16.46
CA SER A 160 10.60 -9.70 15.17
C SER A 160 11.41 -9.18 13.98
N VAL A 161 12.36 -8.28 14.24
CA VAL A 161 13.27 -7.70 13.25
C VAL A 161 14.73 -7.85 13.69
N GLU A 162 15.62 -7.95 12.71
CA GLU A 162 17.08 -8.05 12.91
C GLU A 162 17.77 -6.72 12.59
N SER A 163 18.95 -6.50 13.17
CA SER A 163 19.80 -5.33 12.89
C SER A 163 20.05 -5.20 11.37
N PRO A 164 19.88 -4.00 10.77
CA PRO A 164 19.82 -2.69 11.40
C PRO A 164 18.43 -2.23 11.89
N TRP A 165 17.39 -3.06 11.78
CA TRP A 165 16.02 -2.68 12.17
C TRP A 165 15.78 -2.86 13.67
N GLN A 166 14.95 -1.97 14.23
CA GLN A 166 14.40 -2.05 15.58
C GLN A 166 12.87 -1.86 15.53
N ARG A 167 12.13 -2.74 16.21
CA ARG A 167 10.70 -2.55 16.50
C ARG A 167 10.50 -1.51 17.60
N SER A 168 9.51 -0.65 17.44
CA SER A 168 9.08 0.36 18.41
C SER A 168 7.54 0.48 18.40
N THR A 169 6.97 1.18 19.38
CA THR A 169 5.52 1.36 19.54
C THR A 169 5.14 2.83 19.62
N ALA A 170 4.11 3.24 18.89
CA ALA A 170 3.55 4.58 18.94
C ALA A 170 2.68 4.77 20.20
N SER A 171 2.26 6.01 20.48
CA SER A 171 1.42 6.35 21.65
C SER A 171 0.11 5.56 21.70
N ASN A 172 -0.48 5.29 20.53
CA ASN A 172 -1.67 4.44 20.34
C ASN A 172 -1.35 2.95 20.16
N LYS A 173 -0.17 2.50 20.59
CA LYS A 173 0.32 1.11 20.59
C LYS A 173 0.55 0.48 19.21
N VAL A 174 0.29 1.20 18.11
CA VAL A 174 0.63 0.75 16.74
C VAL A 174 2.15 0.54 16.63
N PRO A 175 2.62 -0.62 16.14
CA PRO A 175 4.05 -0.84 15.94
C PRO A 175 4.57 -0.05 14.74
N TYR A 176 5.80 0.44 14.87
CA TYR A 176 6.59 0.99 13.77
C TYR A 176 8.04 0.50 13.87
N TYR A 177 8.75 0.57 12.75
CA TYR A 177 10.08 -0.03 12.59
C TYR A 177 11.07 1.06 12.23
N ILE A 178 12.14 1.16 13.02
CA ILE A 178 13.23 2.12 12.86
C ILE A 178 14.38 1.39 12.18
N ASN A 179 14.88 1.89 11.04
CA ASN A 179 16.12 1.38 10.46
C ASN A 179 17.28 2.25 10.93
N HIS A 180 18.19 1.72 11.75
CA HIS A 180 19.33 2.47 12.29
C HIS A 180 20.43 2.76 11.25
N PHE A 181 20.43 2.06 10.12
CA PHE A 181 21.43 2.25 9.05
C PHE A 181 21.15 3.51 8.23
N ASP A 182 19.91 3.70 7.76
CA ASP A 182 19.49 4.88 7.00
C ASP A 182 18.75 5.94 7.86
N ARG A 183 18.51 5.64 9.14
CA ARG A 183 17.78 6.46 10.12
C ARG A 183 16.32 6.75 9.74
N SER A 184 15.72 5.93 8.89
CA SER A 184 14.30 6.03 8.51
C SER A 184 13.37 5.35 9.52
N THR A 185 12.09 5.70 9.46
CA THR A 185 11.00 4.99 10.16
C THR A 185 9.94 4.53 9.17
N SER A 186 9.41 3.34 9.40
CA SER A 186 8.41 2.66 8.56
C SER A 186 7.25 2.17 9.43
N TRP A 187 6.01 2.31 8.95
CA TRP A 187 4.87 1.62 9.55
C TRP A 187 4.77 0.15 9.11
N ASP A 188 5.49 -0.24 8.05
CA ASP A 188 5.50 -1.60 7.52
C ASP A 188 6.74 -2.36 7.99
N HIS A 189 6.55 -3.63 8.35
CA HIS A 189 7.62 -4.54 8.78
C HIS A 189 8.62 -4.76 7.63
N PRO A 190 9.94 -4.89 7.86
CA PRO A 190 10.92 -5.05 6.77
C PRO A 190 10.60 -6.22 5.84
N GLU A 191 10.23 -7.39 6.38
CA GLU A 191 9.79 -8.52 5.56
C GLU A 191 8.47 -8.25 4.79
N MET A 192 7.61 -7.35 5.27
CA MET A 192 6.40 -6.93 4.56
C MET A 192 6.77 -6.00 3.39
N LEU A 193 7.74 -5.10 3.57
CA LEU A 193 8.30 -4.28 2.50
C LEU A 193 8.96 -5.13 1.40
N ASP A 194 9.65 -6.21 1.75
CA ASP A 194 10.19 -7.17 0.78
C ASP A 194 9.07 -7.96 0.08
N LEU A 195 8.09 -8.45 0.84
CA LEU A 195 6.93 -9.19 0.31
C LEU A 195 6.12 -8.35 -0.68
N MET A 196 5.78 -7.10 -0.32
CA MET A 196 5.05 -6.17 -1.18
C MET A 196 5.85 -5.80 -2.43
N ARG A 197 7.18 -5.65 -2.33
CA ARG A 197 8.07 -5.50 -3.50
C ARG A 197 8.03 -6.76 -4.38
N SER A 198 8.04 -7.96 -3.80
CA SER A 198 8.03 -9.22 -4.55
C SER A 198 6.76 -9.41 -5.42
N PHE A 199 5.62 -8.85 -5.01
CA PHE A 199 4.37 -8.90 -5.79
C PHE A 199 4.45 -8.15 -7.14
N SER A 200 5.50 -7.34 -7.37
CA SER A 200 5.76 -6.76 -8.69
C SER A 200 6.10 -7.83 -9.74
N ASN A 201 6.86 -8.86 -9.35
CA ASN A 201 7.22 -9.99 -10.23
C ASN A 201 5.98 -10.79 -10.68
N LEU A 202 4.93 -10.80 -9.85
CA LEU A 202 3.67 -11.47 -10.15
C LEU A 202 2.73 -10.60 -11.01
N ASN A 203 3.09 -9.36 -11.34
CA ASN A 203 2.24 -8.53 -12.21
C ASN A 203 2.10 -9.11 -13.63
N ASP A 204 3.08 -9.86 -14.12
CA ASP A 204 3.12 -10.43 -15.49
C ASP A 204 2.01 -11.44 -15.82
N ILE A 205 1.23 -11.87 -14.83
CA ILE A 205 0.09 -12.77 -15.02
C ILE A 205 -1.07 -11.98 -15.65
N LYS A 206 -1.39 -12.32 -16.91
CA LYS A 206 -2.40 -11.64 -17.75
C LYS A 206 -3.80 -11.63 -17.15
N PHE A 207 -4.18 -12.70 -16.45
CA PHE A 207 -5.51 -12.88 -15.89
C PHE A 207 -5.55 -12.41 -14.43
N SER A 208 -6.38 -11.41 -14.13
CA SER A 208 -6.46 -10.75 -12.82
C SER A 208 -6.77 -11.70 -11.65
N ALA A 209 -7.67 -12.68 -11.85
CA ALA A 209 -8.00 -13.66 -10.82
C ALA A 209 -6.78 -14.51 -10.41
N TYR A 210 -6.08 -15.10 -11.39
CA TYR A 210 -4.86 -15.89 -11.15
C TYR A 210 -3.71 -15.01 -10.62
N ARG A 211 -3.57 -13.77 -11.08
CA ARG A 211 -2.59 -12.81 -10.55
C ARG A 211 -2.81 -12.53 -9.06
N THR A 212 -4.07 -12.30 -8.68
CA THR A 212 -4.46 -12.00 -7.30
C THR A 212 -4.30 -13.24 -6.43
N ALA A 213 -4.77 -14.40 -6.89
CA ALA A 213 -4.59 -15.69 -6.25
C ALA A 213 -3.11 -16.03 -6.01
N MET A 214 -2.23 -15.77 -6.98
CA MET A 214 -0.78 -16.01 -6.83
C MET A 214 -0.17 -15.13 -5.75
N LYS A 215 -0.52 -13.83 -5.72
CA LYS A 215 -0.06 -12.90 -4.67
C LYS A 215 -0.60 -13.28 -3.29
N LEU A 216 -1.89 -13.62 -3.20
CA LEU A 216 -2.49 -14.08 -1.96
C LEU A 216 -1.89 -15.41 -1.49
N ARG A 217 -1.52 -16.33 -2.39
CA ARG A 217 -0.81 -17.56 -2.04
C ARG A 217 0.62 -17.31 -1.53
N THR A 218 1.33 -16.35 -2.11
CA THR A 218 2.65 -15.90 -1.61
C THR A 218 2.53 -15.19 -0.25
N LEU A 219 1.52 -14.33 -0.08
CA LEU A 219 1.19 -13.68 1.21
C LEU A 219 0.86 -14.72 2.28
N GLN A 220 -0.05 -15.63 1.98
CA GLN A 220 -0.52 -16.70 2.86
C GLN A 220 0.66 -17.52 3.40
N LYS A 221 1.62 -17.87 2.53
CA LYS A 221 2.87 -18.56 2.90
C LYS A 221 3.78 -17.72 3.79
N ARG A 222 3.97 -16.43 3.48
CA ARG A 222 4.84 -15.55 4.28
C ARG A 222 4.25 -15.21 5.65
N LEU A 223 2.92 -15.28 5.80
CA LEU A 223 2.21 -15.19 7.07
C LEU A 223 1.97 -16.57 7.74
N SER A 224 2.51 -17.66 7.18
CA SER A 224 2.31 -19.05 7.63
C SER A 224 0.84 -19.52 7.75
N LEU A 225 -0.11 -18.76 7.20
CA LEU A 225 -1.54 -19.06 7.25
C LEU A 225 -1.91 -20.28 6.40
N ASP A 226 -1.03 -20.75 5.51
CA ASP A 226 -1.21 -22.04 4.83
C ASP A 226 -0.85 -23.26 5.68
N LEU A 227 -0.24 -23.06 6.86
CA LEU A 227 -0.07 -24.10 7.88
C LEU A 227 -1.22 -24.05 8.89
N THR A 228 -1.61 -22.84 9.34
CA THR A 228 -2.68 -22.62 10.33
C THR A 228 -4.04 -23.18 9.88
N LEU A 229 -4.55 -24.18 10.59
CA LEU A 229 -5.88 -24.77 10.34
C LEU A 229 -7.03 -23.84 10.75
N LEU A 230 -8.12 -23.86 9.98
CA LEU A 230 -9.37 -23.12 10.26
C LEU A 230 -9.92 -23.42 11.66
N GLY A 231 -9.93 -24.69 12.06
CA GLY A 231 -10.34 -25.11 13.40
C GLY A 231 -9.50 -24.49 14.52
N ASN A 232 -8.21 -24.18 14.28
CA ASN A 232 -7.36 -23.51 15.27
C ASN A 232 -7.72 -22.03 15.42
N VAL A 233 -8.07 -21.35 14.33
CA VAL A 233 -8.56 -19.96 14.31
C VAL A 233 -9.90 -19.87 15.04
N ILE A 234 -10.86 -20.72 14.66
CA ILE A 234 -12.20 -20.77 15.26
C ILE A 234 -12.10 -21.01 16.78
N SER A 235 -11.38 -22.06 17.20
CA SER A 235 -11.20 -22.41 18.62
C SER A 235 -10.22 -21.50 19.40
N VAL A 236 -9.77 -20.39 18.82
CA VAL A 236 -9.21 -19.24 19.59
C VAL A 236 -10.32 -18.21 19.82
N PHE A 237 -11.10 -17.86 18.80
CA PHE A 237 -12.17 -16.87 18.90
C PHE A 237 -13.41 -17.33 19.69
N GLU A 238 -13.61 -18.63 19.87
CA GLU A 238 -14.70 -19.20 20.68
C GLU A 238 -14.36 -19.33 22.18
N LYS A 239 -13.10 -19.16 22.57
CA LYS A 239 -12.72 -19.21 23.99
C LYS A 239 -13.06 -17.88 24.69
N PRO A 240 -13.79 -17.90 25.82
CA PRO A 240 -13.94 -16.71 26.66
C PRO A 240 -12.58 -16.23 27.18
N LEU A 241 -12.38 -14.91 27.26
CA LEU A 241 -11.37 -14.34 28.16
C LEU A 241 -11.99 -14.26 29.56
N ASP A 242 -11.59 -15.15 30.46
CA ASP A 242 -12.05 -15.29 31.86
C ASP A 242 -11.63 -14.12 32.79
N SER A 243 -11.51 -12.90 32.24
CA SER A 243 -11.20 -11.66 32.97
C SER A 243 -11.61 -10.38 32.24
N VAL A 244 -11.82 -10.40 30.92
CA VAL A 244 -12.09 -9.19 30.11
C VAL A 244 -13.43 -9.25 29.37
N ASN A 245 -14.00 -10.44 29.13
CA ASN A 245 -15.25 -10.58 28.37
C ASN A 245 -16.51 -10.32 29.22
N SER A 246 -16.59 -9.15 29.85
CA SER A 246 -17.87 -8.48 30.09
C SER A 246 -18.33 -7.74 28.82
N LEU A 247 -18.25 -8.42 27.67
CA LEU A 247 -18.68 -7.89 26.39
C LEU A 247 -20.21 -7.87 26.35
N SER A 248 -20.79 -6.72 26.70
CA SER A 248 -22.00 -6.28 26.03
C SER A 248 -21.68 -6.01 24.55
N ASN A 249 -22.70 -6.01 23.69
CA ASN A 249 -22.53 -5.94 22.22
C ASN A 249 -22.11 -4.54 21.70
N SER A 250 -21.42 -3.74 22.51
CA SER A 250 -20.96 -2.38 22.20
C SER A 250 -19.56 -2.32 21.59
N GLU A 251 -18.58 -3.06 22.11
CA GLU A 251 -17.20 -3.08 21.58
C GLU A 251 -17.09 -3.92 20.29
N ASN A 252 -17.51 -3.34 19.18
CA ASN A 252 -17.30 -3.91 17.84
C ASN A 252 -15.83 -3.88 17.37
N TYR A 253 -14.98 -3.10 18.05
CA TYR A 253 -13.58 -2.85 17.73
C TYR A 253 -12.64 -3.42 18.79
N ILE A 254 -11.46 -3.86 18.35
CA ILE A 254 -10.38 -4.39 19.18
C ILE A 254 -9.08 -3.62 18.91
N ASP A 255 -8.32 -3.38 19.97
CA ASP A 255 -7.02 -2.70 19.95
C ASP A 255 -5.86 -3.65 19.58
N VAL A 256 -4.67 -3.07 19.36
CA VAL A 256 -3.42 -3.81 19.07
C VAL A 256 -3.10 -4.90 20.10
N ALA A 257 -3.40 -4.71 21.39
CA ALA A 257 -3.11 -5.71 22.42
C ALA A 257 -4.07 -6.91 22.33
N LYS A 258 -5.37 -6.66 22.14
CA LYS A 258 -6.38 -7.70 21.86
C LYS A 258 -6.06 -8.45 20.55
N ILE A 259 -5.64 -7.76 19.48
CA ILE A 259 -5.21 -8.39 18.22
C ILE A 259 -3.98 -9.29 18.45
N LEU A 260 -2.93 -8.79 19.11
CA LEU A 260 -1.72 -9.55 19.41
C LEU A 260 -2.01 -10.80 20.22
N TYR A 261 -2.89 -10.73 21.23
CA TYR A 261 -3.30 -11.89 22.02
C TYR A 261 -3.91 -13.00 21.13
N TYR A 262 -4.85 -12.64 20.25
CA TYR A 262 -5.48 -13.63 19.36
C TYR A 262 -4.48 -14.23 18.36
N LEU A 263 -3.62 -13.40 17.75
CA LEU A 263 -2.59 -13.88 16.82
C LEU A 263 -1.59 -14.82 17.52
N GLN A 264 -1.11 -14.46 18.71
CA GLN A 264 -0.20 -15.28 19.50
C GLN A 264 -0.80 -16.66 19.77
N ASN A 265 -2.05 -16.73 20.24
CA ASN A 265 -2.74 -18.00 20.50
C ASN A 265 -2.96 -18.85 19.23
N ILE A 266 -3.18 -18.22 18.07
CA ILE A 266 -3.34 -18.92 16.78
C ILE A 266 -2.01 -19.50 16.30
N PHE A 267 -0.92 -18.72 16.38
CA PHE A 267 0.39 -19.15 15.90
C PHE A 267 1.15 -20.04 16.89
N GLU A 268 0.87 -19.97 18.21
CA GLU A 268 1.33 -20.96 19.18
C GLU A 268 0.72 -22.35 18.92
N LYS A 269 -0.60 -22.44 18.67
CA LYS A 269 -1.23 -23.69 18.22
C LYS A 269 -0.57 -24.21 16.94
N THR A 270 -0.40 -23.35 15.93
CA THR A 270 0.23 -23.72 14.65
C THR A 270 1.68 -24.17 14.84
N SER A 271 2.45 -23.51 15.72
CA SER A 271 3.82 -23.89 16.07
C SER A 271 3.90 -25.22 16.82
N SER A 272 2.87 -25.58 17.61
CA SER A 272 2.83 -26.90 18.26
C SER A 272 2.66 -28.06 17.26
N GLU A 273 2.03 -27.81 16.10
CA GLU A 273 1.95 -28.77 15.00
C GLU A 273 3.20 -28.78 14.11
N TYR A 274 3.85 -27.62 13.90
CA TYR A 274 4.99 -27.45 12.99
C TYR A 274 6.19 -26.70 13.62
N PRO A 275 6.86 -27.22 14.68
CA PRO A 275 7.79 -26.43 15.51
C PRO A 275 9.04 -25.91 14.80
N GLN A 276 9.48 -26.58 13.73
CA GLN A 276 10.70 -26.19 12.97
C GLN A 276 10.41 -25.29 11.76
N LEU A 277 9.15 -24.93 11.50
CA LEU A 277 8.75 -24.16 10.31
C LEU A 277 8.25 -22.74 10.61
N LEU A 278 8.07 -22.36 11.89
CA LEU A 278 7.33 -21.15 12.26
C LEU A 278 8.02 -20.38 13.40
N ASN A 279 8.48 -19.15 13.11
CA ASN A 279 8.94 -18.21 14.12
C ASN A 279 7.75 -17.35 14.59
N VAL A 280 7.12 -17.76 15.70
CA VAL A 280 5.87 -17.15 16.22
C VAL A 280 6.00 -15.63 16.34
N THR A 281 7.12 -15.15 16.88
CA THR A 281 7.42 -13.72 17.06
C THR A 281 7.31 -12.91 15.77
N VAL A 282 7.90 -13.42 14.68
CA VAL A 282 7.89 -12.76 13.37
C VAL A 282 6.52 -12.93 12.70
N THR A 283 5.97 -14.15 12.70
CA THR A 283 4.68 -14.45 12.08
C THR A 283 3.52 -13.64 12.68
N VAL A 284 3.51 -13.45 14.00
CA VAL A 284 2.53 -12.60 14.72
C VAL A 284 2.67 -11.14 14.29
N ASP A 285 3.88 -10.58 14.28
CA ASP A 285 4.10 -9.16 13.98
C ASP A 285 3.83 -8.85 12.50
N MET A 286 4.22 -9.75 11.59
CA MET A 286 3.88 -9.70 10.16
C MET A 286 2.37 -9.79 9.91
N THR A 287 1.65 -10.64 10.65
CA THR A 287 0.20 -10.78 10.50
C THR A 287 -0.56 -9.60 11.09
N LEU A 288 -0.10 -9.03 12.22
CA LEU A 288 -0.60 -7.76 12.74
C LEU A 288 -0.39 -6.64 11.72
N ASN A 289 0.83 -6.52 11.17
CA ASN A 289 1.17 -5.51 10.19
C ASN A 289 0.30 -5.63 8.92
N TRP A 290 0.05 -6.85 8.45
CA TRP A 290 -0.90 -7.11 7.37
C TRP A 290 -2.35 -6.71 7.72
N LEU A 291 -2.85 -7.10 8.90
CA LEU A 291 -4.24 -6.77 9.30
C LEU A 291 -4.46 -5.26 9.41
N LEU A 292 -3.52 -4.52 10.01
CA LEU A 292 -3.55 -3.05 10.04
C LEU A 292 -3.47 -2.47 8.62
N ASN A 293 -2.67 -3.07 7.73
CA ASN A 293 -2.60 -2.66 6.33
C ASN A 293 -3.87 -2.93 5.50
N VAL A 294 -4.78 -3.79 5.96
CA VAL A 294 -6.06 -4.06 5.28
C VAL A 294 -7.23 -3.29 5.91
N TYR A 295 -7.23 -3.08 7.24
CA TYR A 295 -8.39 -2.56 7.97
C TYR A 295 -8.14 -1.32 8.86
N ASP A 296 -6.88 -0.86 9.02
CA ASP A 296 -6.51 0.34 9.77
C ASP A 296 -5.47 1.18 9.01
N THR A 297 -5.86 1.64 7.82
CA THR A 297 -5.02 2.50 6.96
C THR A 297 -4.70 3.85 7.61
N SER A 298 -5.60 4.35 8.47
CA SER A 298 -5.42 5.59 9.24
C SER A 298 -4.55 5.43 10.49
N ARG A 299 -4.06 4.22 10.78
CA ARG A 299 -3.21 3.89 11.94
C ARG A 299 -3.81 4.32 13.28
N THR A 300 -5.12 4.12 13.47
CA THR A 300 -5.83 4.37 14.73
C THR A 300 -5.33 3.49 15.88
N GLY A 301 -4.90 2.26 15.57
CA GLY A 301 -4.61 1.21 16.56
C GLY A 301 -5.78 0.27 16.81
N THR A 302 -6.87 0.35 16.05
CA THR A 302 -8.07 -0.48 16.22
C THR A 302 -8.59 -1.06 14.91
N ILE A 303 -9.11 -2.30 14.94
CA ILE A 303 -9.86 -2.92 13.83
C ILE A 303 -11.14 -3.57 14.35
N ARG A 304 -12.12 -3.81 13.49
CA ARG A 304 -13.32 -4.57 13.90
C ARG A 304 -12.97 -6.04 14.12
N LEU A 305 -13.49 -6.64 15.20
CA LEU A 305 -13.29 -8.07 15.50
C LEU A 305 -13.84 -8.96 14.37
N LEU A 306 -14.96 -8.55 13.75
CA LEU A 306 -15.55 -9.23 12.59
C LEU A 306 -14.57 -9.28 11.39
N SER A 307 -13.95 -8.14 11.06
CA SER A 307 -13.01 -8.02 9.95
C SER A 307 -11.77 -8.90 10.16
N MET A 308 -11.24 -8.95 11.38
CA MET A 308 -10.15 -9.87 11.74
C MET A 308 -10.53 -11.35 11.55
N LYS A 309 -11.71 -11.75 12.04
CA LYS A 309 -12.22 -13.13 11.91
C LYS A 309 -12.40 -13.53 10.44
N ILE A 310 -12.98 -12.66 9.62
CA ILE A 310 -13.14 -12.87 8.17
C ILE A 310 -11.78 -13.04 7.49
N ALA A 311 -10.85 -12.12 7.74
CA ALA A 311 -9.54 -12.11 7.07
C ALA A 311 -8.70 -13.35 7.36
N LEU A 312 -8.62 -13.75 8.64
CA LEU A 312 -7.86 -14.94 9.04
C LEU A 312 -8.51 -16.23 8.52
N SER A 313 -9.82 -16.39 8.63
CA SER A 313 -10.51 -17.60 8.14
C SER A 313 -10.54 -17.71 6.60
N LEU A 314 -10.50 -16.59 5.87
CA LEU A 314 -10.36 -16.62 4.41
C LEU A 314 -8.96 -17.07 3.97
N LEU A 315 -7.90 -16.67 4.67
CA LEU A 315 -6.52 -17.03 4.30
C LEU A 315 -5.94 -18.27 5.02
N CYS A 316 -6.56 -18.80 6.07
CA CYS A 316 -6.05 -20.01 6.75
C CYS A 316 -6.10 -21.27 5.85
N ARG A 317 -5.57 -22.40 6.33
CA ARG A 317 -5.76 -23.73 5.73
C ARG A 317 -7.12 -24.32 6.14
N GLY A 318 -7.87 -24.87 5.20
CA GLY A 318 -9.20 -25.47 5.43
C GLY A 318 -9.92 -25.75 4.12
N ASN A 319 -11.04 -26.47 4.14
CA ASN A 319 -11.88 -26.64 2.95
C ASN A 319 -12.53 -25.29 2.58
N ILE A 320 -12.70 -25.02 1.29
CA ILE A 320 -13.35 -23.79 0.84
C ILE A 320 -14.84 -23.73 1.25
N GLU A 321 -15.53 -24.88 1.32
CA GLU A 321 -16.92 -24.92 1.78
C GLU A 321 -17.04 -24.62 3.28
N GLU A 322 -16.14 -25.17 4.09
CA GLU A 322 -16.05 -24.87 5.54
C GLU A 322 -15.81 -23.36 5.77
N LYS A 323 -14.91 -22.75 4.99
CA LYS A 323 -14.67 -21.31 5.03
C LYS A 323 -15.91 -20.51 4.69
N TYR A 324 -16.62 -20.88 3.61
CA TYR A 324 -17.87 -20.20 3.23
C TYR A 324 -18.95 -20.34 4.31
N ARG A 325 -19.13 -21.54 4.89
CA ARG A 325 -20.05 -21.77 6.03
C ARG A 325 -19.67 -20.92 7.25
N TYR A 326 -18.38 -20.81 7.57
CA TYR A 326 -17.92 -20.01 8.72
C TYR A 326 -18.08 -18.50 8.51
N ILE A 327 -17.67 -17.95 7.36
CA ILE A 327 -17.83 -16.50 7.12
C ILE A 327 -19.32 -16.11 6.98
N PHE A 328 -20.17 -17.04 6.55
CA PHE A 328 -21.62 -16.86 6.54
C PHE A 328 -22.19 -16.80 7.97
N SER A 329 -21.79 -17.70 8.87
CA SER A 329 -22.25 -17.67 10.27
C SER A 329 -21.70 -16.49 11.07
N LEU A 330 -20.56 -15.90 10.66
CA LEU A 330 -20.10 -14.59 11.15
C LEU A 330 -20.98 -13.42 10.72
N ALA A 331 -21.77 -13.57 9.65
CA ALA A 331 -22.68 -12.55 9.13
C ALA A 331 -24.15 -12.82 9.51
N ALA A 332 -24.46 -13.95 10.16
CA ALA A 332 -25.80 -14.27 10.63
C ALA A 332 -26.29 -13.20 11.64
N SER A 333 -27.60 -12.99 11.70
CA SER A 333 -28.17 -12.03 12.65
C SER A 333 -28.24 -12.64 14.05
N GLU A 334 -28.09 -11.83 15.10
CA GLU A 334 -28.27 -12.30 16.49
C GLU A 334 -29.76 -12.64 16.72
N GLY A 335 -30.06 -13.92 16.92
CA GLY A 335 -31.42 -14.44 17.07
C GLY A 335 -31.45 -15.97 17.07
N GLU A 336 -32.65 -16.55 17.12
CA GLU A 336 -32.85 -18.01 17.21
C GLU A 336 -32.50 -18.76 15.91
N THR A 337 -32.34 -18.07 14.79
CA THR A 337 -32.02 -18.65 13.47
C THR A 337 -30.64 -18.23 12.96
N LYS A 338 -29.58 -18.89 13.46
CA LYS A 338 -28.18 -18.66 13.04
C LYS A 338 -27.87 -18.99 11.56
N ASP A 339 -28.83 -19.57 10.83
CA ASP A 339 -28.65 -20.04 9.45
C ASP A 339 -29.09 -19.03 8.37
N VAL A 340 -29.50 -17.81 8.76
CA VAL A 340 -29.94 -16.76 7.82
C VAL A 340 -29.16 -15.45 7.92
N VAL A 341 -28.88 -14.86 6.75
CA VAL A 341 -28.14 -13.60 6.60
C VAL A 341 -29.01 -12.58 5.86
N ASN A 342 -29.15 -11.38 6.44
CA ASN A 342 -29.86 -10.26 5.83
C ASN A 342 -28.94 -9.45 4.87
N ARG A 343 -29.55 -8.62 4.02
CA ARG A 343 -28.83 -7.87 2.97
C ARG A 343 -27.74 -6.91 3.50
N LYS A 344 -27.96 -6.29 4.67
CA LYS A 344 -26.97 -5.40 5.33
C LYS A 344 -25.75 -6.19 5.78
N ASN A 345 -25.96 -7.32 6.45
CA ASN A 345 -24.86 -8.14 6.97
C ASN A 345 -24.05 -8.79 5.84
N LEU A 346 -24.70 -9.25 4.76
CA LEU A 346 -24.00 -9.78 3.58
C LEU A 346 -23.12 -8.69 2.91
N SER A 347 -23.61 -7.45 2.87
CA SER A 347 -22.84 -6.30 2.36
C SER A 347 -21.60 -6.01 3.22
N ILE A 348 -21.72 -6.05 4.55
CA ILE A 348 -20.59 -5.93 5.48
C ILE A 348 -19.56 -7.04 5.27
N LEU A 349 -20.01 -8.30 5.14
CA LEU A 349 -19.15 -9.46 4.87
C LEU A 349 -18.37 -9.30 3.55
N PHE A 350 -19.06 -8.93 2.46
CA PHE A 350 -18.41 -8.76 1.16
C PHE A 350 -17.46 -7.55 1.16
N HIS A 351 -17.79 -6.47 1.88
CA HIS A 351 -16.90 -5.33 2.04
C HIS A 351 -15.59 -5.73 2.71
N ASP A 352 -15.66 -6.46 3.84
CA ASP A 352 -14.45 -6.91 4.54
C ASP A 352 -13.63 -7.93 3.73
N ALA A 353 -14.30 -8.81 2.97
CA ALA A 353 -13.63 -9.71 2.03
C ALA A 353 -12.94 -8.96 0.88
N ILE A 354 -13.51 -7.85 0.38
CA ILE A 354 -12.94 -7.09 -0.75
C ILE A 354 -11.80 -6.14 -0.34
N MET A 355 -11.63 -5.82 0.95
CA MET A 355 -10.44 -5.09 1.42
C MET A 355 -9.14 -5.87 1.20
N ILE A 356 -9.18 -7.21 1.25
CA ILE A 356 -8.02 -8.08 1.04
C ILE A 356 -7.40 -7.87 -0.37
N PRO A 357 -8.16 -7.95 -1.49
CA PRO A 357 -7.66 -7.55 -2.80
C PRO A 357 -7.55 -6.02 -3.01
N LYS A 358 -8.17 -5.17 -2.16
CA LYS A 358 -7.92 -3.69 -2.16
C LYS A 358 -6.45 -3.43 -1.84
N GLN A 359 -5.92 -4.05 -0.79
CA GLN A 359 -4.54 -3.81 -0.36
C GLN A 359 -3.48 -4.36 -1.33
N LEU A 360 -3.80 -5.40 -2.11
CA LEU A 360 -2.94 -5.84 -3.23
C LEU A 360 -3.07 -4.99 -4.50
N GLY A 361 -3.99 -4.01 -4.51
CA GLY A 361 -4.27 -3.15 -5.64
C GLY A 361 -4.97 -3.83 -6.82
N GLU A 362 -5.72 -4.92 -6.56
CA GLU A 362 -6.41 -5.72 -7.58
C GLU A 362 -7.95 -5.66 -7.46
N VAL A 363 -8.52 -5.09 -6.37
CA VAL A 363 -9.99 -4.88 -6.12
C VAL A 363 -10.80 -4.43 -7.34
N ALA A 364 -10.18 -3.62 -8.19
CA ALA A 364 -10.72 -3.15 -9.46
C ALA A 364 -11.26 -4.30 -10.34
N ALA A 365 -10.56 -5.44 -10.38
CA ALA A 365 -10.94 -6.62 -11.15
C ALA A 365 -12.10 -7.45 -10.53
N PHE A 366 -12.59 -7.06 -9.35
CA PHE A 366 -13.55 -7.82 -8.55
C PHE A 366 -14.83 -7.04 -8.20
N GLY A 367 -15.06 -5.91 -8.89
CA GLY A 367 -16.24 -5.04 -8.72
C GLY A 367 -15.95 -3.64 -8.18
N GLY A 368 -14.71 -3.35 -7.79
CA GLY A 368 -14.38 -2.13 -7.06
C GLY A 368 -14.81 -2.23 -5.58
N SER A 369 -15.02 -1.10 -4.91
CA SER A 369 -15.54 -1.10 -3.52
C SER A 369 -17.07 -1.30 -3.45
N SER A 370 -17.75 -1.24 -4.60
CA SER A 370 -19.20 -1.43 -4.71
C SER A 370 -19.55 -2.93 -4.69
N VAL A 371 -19.80 -3.47 -3.49
CA VAL A 371 -20.20 -4.88 -3.31
C VAL A 371 -21.68 -5.15 -3.62
N GLU A 372 -22.48 -4.09 -3.72
CA GLU A 372 -23.93 -4.15 -3.91
C GLU A 372 -24.40 -4.99 -5.11
N PRO A 373 -23.75 -5.01 -6.29
CA PRO A 373 -24.15 -5.90 -7.39
C PRO A 373 -24.03 -7.39 -7.04
N SER A 374 -23.05 -7.76 -6.20
CA SER A 374 -22.84 -9.14 -5.75
C SER A 374 -23.83 -9.51 -4.64
N VAL A 375 -24.08 -8.59 -3.70
CA VAL A 375 -25.16 -8.73 -2.69
C VAL A 375 -26.50 -8.94 -3.38
N LYS A 376 -26.86 -8.06 -4.31
CA LYS A 376 -28.09 -8.14 -5.09
C LYS A 376 -28.19 -9.47 -5.86
N SER A 377 -27.12 -9.88 -6.55
CA SER A 377 -27.09 -11.15 -7.30
C SER A 377 -27.31 -12.37 -6.40
N CYS A 378 -26.83 -12.37 -5.15
CA CYS A 378 -27.04 -13.48 -4.23
C CYS A 378 -28.50 -13.60 -3.79
N PHE A 379 -29.18 -12.47 -3.55
CA PHE A 379 -30.61 -12.44 -3.22
C PHE A 379 -31.50 -12.78 -4.43
N GLU A 380 -31.17 -12.28 -5.62
CA GLU A 380 -31.85 -12.64 -6.87
C GLU A 380 -31.68 -14.13 -7.21
N TYR A 381 -30.56 -14.76 -6.84
CA TYR A 381 -30.34 -16.20 -7.01
C TYR A 381 -31.11 -17.05 -5.99
N ALA A 382 -31.13 -16.64 -4.72
CA ALA A 382 -31.91 -17.28 -3.67
C ALA A 382 -33.44 -17.15 -3.89
N ASN A 383 -33.87 -16.19 -4.72
CA ASN A 383 -35.28 -15.86 -4.97
C ASN A 383 -36.04 -15.48 -3.67
N THR A 384 -35.34 -14.84 -2.73
CA THR A 384 -35.88 -14.34 -1.46
C THR A 384 -35.65 -12.83 -1.31
N PRO A 385 -36.60 -12.06 -0.73
CA PRO A 385 -36.47 -10.61 -0.58
C PRO A 385 -35.61 -10.18 0.63
N ASP A 386 -35.78 -10.83 1.78
CA ASP A 386 -35.35 -10.27 3.08
C ASP A 386 -34.10 -10.94 3.68
N ALA A 387 -33.95 -12.26 3.52
CA ALA A 387 -32.79 -13.02 3.98
C ALA A 387 -32.51 -14.24 3.09
N ILE A 388 -31.26 -14.70 3.09
CA ILE A 388 -30.78 -15.90 2.40
C ILE A 388 -30.32 -16.96 3.42
N THR A 389 -30.38 -18.25 3.08
CA THR A 389 -29.81 -19.33 3.90
C THR A 389 -28.36 -19.64 3.55
N VAL A 390 -27.67 -20.38 4.42
CA VAL A 390 -26.30 -20.86 4.15
C VAL A 390 -26.23 -21.74 2.89
N ASN A 391 -27.29 -22.46 2.55
CA ASN A 391 -27.29 -23.32 1.36
C ASN A 391 -27.48 -22.51 0.07
N ASP A 392 -28.32 -21.48 0.07
CA ASP A 392 -28.49 -20.58 -1.07
C ASP A 392 -27.19 -19.84 -1.38
N PHE A 393 -26.52 -19.36 -0.32
CA PHE A 393 -25.19 -18.76 -0.41
C PHE A 393 -24.16 -19.74 -0.99
N LEU A 394 -24.17 -21.01 -0.56
CA LEU A 394 -23.23 -22.02 -1.03
C LEU A 394 -23.44 -22.42 -2.49
N GLU A 395 -24.68 -22.56 -2.97
CA GLU A 395 -24.92 -22.78 -4.41
C GLU A 395 -24.58 -21.53 -5.24
N TRP A 396 -24.80 -20.32 -4.71
CA TRP A 396 -24.42 -19.08 -5.37
C TRP A 396 -22.88 -18.91 -5.49
N VAL A 397 -22.09 -19.17 -4.43
CA VAL A 397 -20.62 -19.04 -4.52
C VAL A 397 -19.96 -20.11 -5.41
N LYS A 398 -20.63 -21.24 -5.68
CA LYS A 398 -20.20 -22.22 -6.70
C LYS A 398 -20.29 -21.67 -8.13
N LEU A 399 -21.03 -20.58 -8.36
CA LEU A 399 -21.04 -19.84 -9.63
C LEU A 399 -19.81 -18.90 -9.79
N GLU A 400 -18.90 -18.90 -8.81
CA GLU A 400 -17.67 -18.09 -8.77
C GLU A 400 -17.91 -16.58 -8.93
N PRO A 401 -18.71 -15.95 -8.04
CA PRO A 401 -19.13 -14.55 -8.16
C PRO A 401 -17.96 -13.57 -8.09
N GLN A 402 -18.06 -12.47 -8.84
CA GLN A 402 -16.97 -11.55 -9.15
C GLN A 402 -16.25 -10.96 -7.91
N SER A 403 -16.95 -10.79 -6.78
CA SER A 403 -16.38 -10.29 -5.53
C SER A 403 -15.52 -11.30 -4.76
N LEU A 404 -15.76 -12.60 -4.95
CA LEU A 404 -15.12 -13.68 -4.18
C LEU A 404 -14.27 -14.63 -5.03
N VAL A 405 -14.37 -14.58 -6.37
CA VAL A 405 -13.70 -15.48 -7.33
C VAL A 405 -12.18 -15.62 -7.17
N TRP A 406 -11.50 -14.67 -6.53
CA TRP A 406 -10.09 -14.79 -6.17
C TRP A 406 -9.81 -15.93 -5.17
N LEU A 407 -10.76 -16.27 -4.30
CA LEU A 407 -10.64 -17.33 -3.29
C LEU A 407 -10.64 -18.74 -3.90
N PRO A 408 -11.63 -19.18 -4.72
CA PRO A 408 -11.58 -20.50 -5.33
C PRO A 408 -10.41 -20.66 -6.29
N VAL A 409 -9.97 -19.59 -6.98
CA VAL A 409 -8.75 -19.63 -7.80
C VAL A 409 -7.50 -19.80 -6.93
N MET A 410 -7.42 -19.19 -5.74
CA MET A 410 -6.33 -19.41 -4.79
C MET A 410 -6.31 -20.85 -4.24
N HIS A 411 -7.48 -21.44 -3.96
CA HIS A 411 -7.58 -22.85 -3.55
C HIS A 411 -7.17 -23.81 -4.69
N ARG A 412 -7.60 -23.58 -5.94
CA ARG A 412 -7.15 -24.37 -7.10
C ARG A 412 -5.64 -24.24 -7.34
N LEU A 413 -5.10 -23.02 -7.23
CA LEU A 413 -3.67 -22.77 -7.30
C LEU A 413 -2.91 -23.55 -6.23
N ALA A 414 -3.34 -23.50 -4.97
CA ALA A 414 -2.70 -24.23 -3.88
C ALA A 414 -2.71 -25.75 -4.09
N ALA A 415 -3.79 -26.31 -4.64
CA ALA A 415 -3.85 -27.72 -5.04
C ALA A 415 -2.93 -28.05 -6.24
N SER A 416 -2.78 -27.12 -7.18
CA SER A 416 -1.91 -27.31 -8.35
C SER A 416 -0.41 -27.36 -8.01
N GLU A 417 0.03 -26.80 -6.89
CA GLU A 417 1.46 -26.72 -6.51
C GLU A 417 2.16 -28.08 -6.45
N THR A 418 1.43 -29.17 -6.18
CA THR A 418 1.92 -30.55 -6.17
C THR A 418 1.39 -31.39 -7.34
N ALA A 419 0.57 -30.81 -8.22
CA ALA A 419 0.01 -31.49 -9.37
C ALA A 419 1.07 -31.67 -10.47
N LYS A 420 1.16 -32.91 -10.97
CA LYS A 420 2.03 -33.32 -12.07
C LYS A 420 1.16 -34.01 -13.13
N HIS A 421 1.37 -33.65 -14.40
CA HIS A 421 0.65 -34.23 -15.53
C HIS A 421 1.63 -34.77 -16.57
N GLU A 422 1.42 -36.01 -17.02
CA GLU A 422 2.15 -36.65 -18.12
C GLU A 422 1.69 -36.12 -19.50
N ALA A 423 1.62 -34.80 -19.63
CA ALA A 423 1.28 -34.06 -20.84
C ALA A 423 2.44 -33.13 -21.22
N ARG A 424 2.54 -32.78 -22.51
CA ARG A 424 3.60 -31.90 -23.04
C ARG A 424 2.98 -30.61 -23.55
N CYS A 425 3.50 -29.46 -23.14
CA CYS A 425 2.94 -28.19 -23.55
C CYS A 425 3.16 -27.96 -25.05
N ASN A 426 2.09 -27.77 -25.81
CA ASN A 426 2.15 -27.53 -27.25
C ASN A 426 2.86 -26.20 -27.60
N ILE A 427 3.00 -25.28 -26.65
CA ILE A 427 3.66 -23.98 -26.80
C ILE A 427 5.16 -24.05 -26.47
N CYS A 428 5.55 -24.18 -25.18
CA CYS A 428 6.96 -24.19 -24.76
C CYS A 428 7.66 -25.57 -24.87
N LYS A 429 6.93 -26.64 -25.20
CA LYS A 429 7.43 -28.04 -25.30
C LYS A 429 7.94 -28.66 -23.99
N GLU A 430 7.70 -27.98 -22.87
CA GLU A 430 7.87 -28.44 -21.49
C GLU A 430 7.07 -29.72 -21.21
N TYR A 431 7.69 -30.67 -20.53
CA TYR A 431 7.16 -31.98 -20.14
C TYR A 431 7.99 -32.51 -18.96
N PRO A 432 7.38 -33.15 -17.94
CA PRO A 432 5.94 -33.18 -17.65
C PRO A 432 5.43 -31.79 -17.25
N LEU A 433 4.11 -31.57 -17.25
CA LEU A 433 3.57 -30.30 -16.71
C LEU A 433 3.52 -30.38 -15.19
N ILE A 434 3.90 -29.29 -14.53
CA ILE A 434 3.80 -29.08 -13.08
C ILE A 434 2.97 -27.82 -12.87
N GLY A 435 2.07 -27.81 -11.88
CA GLY A 435 1.05 -26.76 -11.77
C GLY A 435 -0.13 -27.01 -12.72
N PHE A 436 -0.85 -25.94 -13.06
CA PHE A 436 -2.04 -26.04 -13.93
C PHE A 436 -1.74 -26.61 -15.33
N ARG A 437 -2.57 -27.56 -15.76
CA ARG A 437 -2.70 -28.06 -17.15
C ARG A 437 -3.97 -27.48 -17.78
N TYR A 438 -3.82 -26.81 -18.91
CA TYR A 438 -4.95 -26.28 -19.71
C TYR A 438 -5.08 -27.04 -21.03
N ARG A 439 -6.21 -27.75 -21.22
CA ARG A 439 -6.46 -28.58 -22.40
C ARG A 439 -7.47 -27.91 -23.34
N SER A 440 -7.18 -27.83 -24.63
CA SER A 440 -8.13 -27.27 -25.62
C SER A 440 -9.29 -28.23 -25.91
N LEU A 441 -10.50 -27.71 -25.80
CA LEU A 441 -11.75 -28.40 -26.13
C LEU A 441 -12.12 -28.30 -27.62
N LYS A 442 -11.20 -27.78 -28.44
CA LYS A 442 -11.36 -27.53 -29.89
C LYS A 442 -10.22 -28.14 -30.70
N HIS A 443 -8.99 -28.01 -30.22
CA HIS A 443 -7.79 -28.53 -30.88
C HIS A 443 -7.33 -29.83 -30.22
N PHE A 444 -7.18 -30.88 -31.03
CA PHE A 444 -6.88 -32.23 -30.55
C PHE A 444 -5.49 -32.31 -29.92
N ASN A 445 -5.40 -32.90 -28.72
CA ASN A 445 -4.18 -33.01 -27.90
C ASN A 445 -3.35 -31.71 -27.88
N CYS A 446 -4.04 -30.60 -27.61
CA CYS A 446 -3.43 -29.29 -27.37
C CYS A 446 -3.47 -28.96 -25.87
N ASP A 447 -2.37 -29.25 -25.18
CA ASP A 447 -2.14 -28.97 -23.77
C ASP A 447 -1.22 -27.75 -23.58
N ILE A 448 -1.47 -26.96 -22.54
CA ILE A 448 -0.77 -25.70 -22.27
C ILE A 448 -0.42 -25.65 -20.78
N CYS A 449 0.84 -25.35 -20.46
CA CYS A 449 1.27 -25.20 -19.06
C CYS A 449 0.82 -23.84 -18.48
N GLN A 450 0.68 -23.81 -17.15
CA GLN A 450 0.50 -22.61 -16.32
C GLN A 450 1.29 -21.39 -16.84
N THR A 451 2.61 -21.53 -17.01
CA THR A 451 3.49 -20.44 -17.44
C THR A 451 3.11 -19.86 -18.80
N CYS A 452 2.73 -20.71 -19.78
CA CYS A 452 2.33 -20.25 -21.11
C CYS A 452 0.93 -19.62 -21.12
N PHE A 453 0.00 -20.18 -20.34
CA PHE A 453 -1.36 -19.63 -20.20
C PHE A 453 -1.35 -18.28 -19.48
N PHE A 454 -0.68 -18.18 -18.31
CA PHE A 454 -0.55 -16.92 -17.55
C PHE A 454 0.17 -15.82 -18.33
N SER A 455 1.17 -16.18 -19.14
CA SER A 455 1.85 -15.27 -20.09
C SER A 455 0.97 -14.86 -21.30
N GLY A 456 -0.19 -15.50 -21.50
CA GLY A 456 -1.06 -15.27 -22.64
C GLY A 456 -0.48 -15.69 -24.00
N ARG A 457 0.43 -16.67 -24.04
CA ARG A 457 1.08 -17.12 -25.30
C ARG A 457 0.08 -17.86 -26.20
N GLN A 458 0.22 -17.69 -27.51
CA GLN A 458 -0.64 -18.29 -28.54
C GLN A 458 0.20 -19.09 -29.55
N THR A 459 -0.46 -19.93 -30.37
CA THR A 459 0.17 -20.62 -31.51
C THR A 459 -0.78 -20.70 -32.70
N LYS A 460 -0.32 -21.17 -33.86
CA LYS A 460 -1.20 -21.47 -35.02
C LYS A 460 -2.36 -22.44 -34.69
N PHE A 461 -2.23 -23.24 -33.62
CA PHE A 461 -3.21 -24.23 -33.17
C PHE A 461 -3.87 -23.87 -31.83
N TYR A 462 -3.70 -22.64 -31.32
CA TYR A 462 -4.38 -22.17 -30.11
C TYR A 462 -4.46 -20.65 -30.06
N LYS A 463 -5.69 -20.13 -29.96
CA LYS A 463 -6.03 -18.74 -29.65
C LYS A 463 -6.61 -18.66 -28.23
N LEU A 464 -6.42 -17.53 -27.54
CA LEU A 464 -6.90 -17.36 -26.16
C LEU A 464 -8.42 -17.49 -26.01
N ASP A 465 -9.18 -17.27 -27.08
CA ASP A 465 -10.65 -17.39 -27.12
C ASP A 465 -11.15 -18.82 -27.40
N ASP A 466 -10.24 -19.79 -27.61
CA ASP A 466 -10.61 -21.20 -27.75
C ASP A 466 -11.04 -21.78 -26.40
N PRO A 467 -12.13 -22.58 -26.33
CA PRO A 467 -12.58 -23.16 -25.07
C PRO A 467 -11.53 -24.10 -24.47
N LEU A 468 -11.28 -23.94 -23.17
CA LEU A 468 -10.32 -24.71 -22.38
C LEU A 468 -11.02 -25.50 -21.28
N GLN A 469 -10.44 -26.66 -20.94
CA GLN A 469 -10.61 -27.32 -19.66
C GLN A 469 -9.37 -27.04 -18.79
N GLU A 470 -9.58 -26.52 -17.58
CA GLU A 470 -8.53 -26.40 -16.57
C GLU A 470 -8.42 -27.71 -15.77
N TYR A 471 -7.20 -28.11 -15.45
CA TYR A 471 -6.88 -29.17 -14.51
C TYR A 471 -5.82 -28.68 -13.52
N TYR A 472 -6.03 -29.00 -12.23
CA TYR A 472 -5.22 -28.58 -11.09
C TYR A 472 -4.96 -29.72 -10.09
N THR A 473 -5.32 -30.94 -10.46
CA THR A 473 -5.07 -32.20 -9.77
C THR A 473 -4.59 -33.23 -10.80
N ALA A 474 -3.85 -34.25 -10.39
CA ALA A 474 -3.31 -35.25 -11.32
C ALA A 474 -4.43 -35.90 -12.15
N THR A 475 -4.36 -35.73 -13.48
CA THR A 475 -5.43 -36.15 -14.41
C THR A 475 -5.51 -37.65 -14.56
N THR A 476 -6.71 -38.20 -14.41
CA THR A 476 -6.99 -39.63 -14.58
C THR A 476 -7.35 -39.97 -16.03
N ALA A 477 -7.09 -41.20 -16.46
CA ALA A 477 -7.33 -41.64 -17.84
C ALA A 477 -8.80 -41.52 -18.29
N SER A 478 -9.75 -41.63 -17.34
CA SER A 478 -11.18 -41.47 -17.61
C SER A 478 -11.58 -40.01 -17.91
N GLU A 479 -10.81 -39.03 -17.44
CA GLU A 479 -11.03 -37.61 -17.75
C GLU A 479 -10.51 -37.24 -19.14
N ASP A 480 -9.34 -37.75 -19.54
CA ASP A 480 -8.82 -37.57 -20.90
C ASP A 480 -9.76 -38.22 -21.95
N ILE A 481 -10.42 -39.33 -21.63
CA ILE A 481 -11.49 -39.94 -22.45
C ILE A 481 -12.74 -39.05 -22.50
N ARG A 482 -13.16 -38.47 -21.37
CA ARG A 482 -14.32 -37.55 -21.31
C ARG A 482 -14.09 -36.32 -22.20
N ASP A 483 -12.88 -35.77 -22.17
CA ASP A 483 -12.50 -34.62 -23.00
C ASP A 483 -12.28 -35.00 -24.48
N PHE A 484 -11.83 -36.22 -24.79
CA PHE A 484 -11.84 -36.74 -26.16
C PHE A 484 -13.26 -36.71 -26.77
N PHE A 485 -14.26 -37.24 -26.06
CA PHE A 485 -15.66 -37.18 -26.50
C PHE A 485 -16.19 -35.74 -26.59
N ARG A 486 -15.77 -34.85 -25.69
CA ARG A 486 -16.14 -33.42 -25.72
C ARG A 486 -15.54 -32.69 -26.93
N ILE A 487 -14.28 -32.96 -27.29
CA ILE A 487 -13.63 -32.42 -28.51
C ILE A 487 -14.32 -32.97 -29.77
N PHE A 488 -14.64 -34.26 -29.82
CA PHE A 488 -15.36 -34.87 -30.94
C PHE A 488 -16.75 -34.25 -31.12
N ARG A 489 -17.49 -34.08 -30.01
CA ARG A 489 -18.79 -33.40 -29.96
C ARG A 489 -18.72 -31.96 -30.47
N ASN A 490 -17.71 -31.20 -30.06
CA ASN A 490 -17.51 -29.81 -30.48
C ASN A 490 -17.15 -29.68 -31.97
N LYS A 491 -16.51 -30.69 -32.57
CA LYS A 491 -16.26 -30.73 -34.01
C LYS A 491 -17.51 -31.07 -34.84
N PHE A 492 -18.35 -31.99 -34.36
CA PHE A 492 -19.53 -32.44 -35.12
C PHE A 492 -20.74 -31.51 -35.05
N TRP A 493 -20.92 -30.73 -33.97
CA TRP A 493 -22.06 -29.82 -33.81
C TRP A 493 -21.66 -28.34 -33.86
N SER A 494 -21.15 -27.90 -35.01
CA SER A 494 -20.74 -26.51 -35.28
C SER A 494 -21.89 -25.52 -35.55
N LYS A 495 -23.16 -25.85 -35.24
CA LYS A 495 -24.30 -24.92 -35.32
C LYS A 495 -25.04 -24.83 -33.98
N HIS A 496 -25.24 -23.60 -33.53
CA HIS A 496 -26.03 -23.16 -32.36
C HIS A 496 -25.89 -23.95 -31.05
N ARG A 497 -24.87 -23.59 -30.25
CA ARG A 497 -25.00 -23.40 -28.79
C ARG A 497 -23.91 -22.44 -28.31
N LYS A 498 -24.29 -21.29 -27.74
CA LYS A 498 -23.37 -20.49 -26.91
C LYS A 498 -23.11 -21.30 -25.64
N GLN A 499 -21.87 -21.72 -25.38
CA GLN A 499 -21.52 -22.18 -24.04
C GLN A 499 -21.65 -21.00 -23.06
N PRO A 500 -22.05 -21.24 -21.80
CA PRO A 500 -21.88 -20.22 -20.76
C PRO A 500 -20.38 -19.91 -20.67
N LYS A 501 -20.01 -18.63 -20.83
CA LYS A 501 -18.63 -18.20 -20.64
C LYS A 501 -18.30 -18.31 -19.15
N LEU A 502 -17.31 -19.15 -18.80
CA LEU A 502 -16.66 -19.06 -17.50
C LEU A 502 -16.13 -17.63 -17.30
N GLY A 503 -16.35 -17.04 -16.12
CA GLY A 503 -16.24 -15.60 -15.83
C GLY A 503 -14.83 -14.99 -15.78
N TYR A 504 -13.93 -15.43 -16.68
CA TYR A 504 -12.49 -15.13 -16.64
C TYR A 504 -11.98 -14.31 -17.83
N LEU A 505 -12.85 -13.48 -18.42
CA LEU A 505 -12.48 -12.41 -19.34
C LEU A 505 -13.01 -11.07 -18.79
N PRO A 506 -12.24 -9.97 -18.88
CA PRO A 506 -12.75 -8.67 -18.48
C PRO A 506 -13.93 -8.29 -19.37
N LEU A 507 -15.07 -7.98 -18.74
CA LEU A 507 -16.19 -7.36 -19.44
C LEU A 507 -15.74 -6.01 -20.01
N SER A 508 -16.11 -5.75 -21.26
CA SER A 508 -16.03 -4.38 -21.78
C SER A 508 -16.98 -3.52 -20.95
N LEU A 509 -16.47 -2.45 -20.34
CA LEU A 509 -17.29 -1.43 -19.68
C LEU A 509 -18.01 -0.56 -20.73
N THR A 510 -18.96 -1.19 -21.40
CA THR A 510 -19.88 -0.65 -22.40
C THR A 510 -21.24 -1.31 -22.14
N PHE A 511 -21.93 -0.82 -21.11
CA PHE A 511 -23.36 -1.04 -20.96
C PHE A 511 -24.08 -0.09 -21.91
N ASP A 512 -24.42 -0.56 -23.10
CA ASP A 512 -25.45 0.08 -23.92
C ASP A 512 -26.81 -0.32 -23.34
N GLU A 513 -27.58 0.66 -22.86
CA GLU A 513 -28.93 0.42 -22.35
C GLU A 513 -29.92 0.26 -23.52
N THR A 514 -30.32 -0.98 -23.83
CA THR A 514 -31.65 -1.27 -24.40
C THR A 514 -31.99 -2.78 -24.33
N ASN A 515 -33.29 -3.07 -24.18
CA ASN A 515 -33.95 -4.37 -24.38
C ASN A 515 -33.70 -5.51 -23.36
N SER A 516 -34.34 -5.35 -22.21
CA SER A 516 -35.39 -6.28 -21.70
C SER A 516 -35.09 -7.78 -21.46
N LEU A 517 -34.96 -8.13 -20.17
CA LEU A 517 -35.82 -9.05 -19.39
C LEU A 517 -36.36 -10.39 -19.96
N ILE A 518 -36.27 -11.42 -19.10
CA ILE A 518 -37.00 -12.72 -19.07
C ILE A 518 -36.49 -13.82 -20.04
N GLY A 519 -36.29 -15.04 -19.51
CA GLY A 519 -36.05 -16.24 -20.32
C GLY A 519 -35.33 -17.41 -19.62
N VAL A 520 -36.02 -18.16 -18.74
CA VAL A 520 -35.56 -19.48 -18.27
C VAL A 520 -35.71 -20.51 -19.42
N ALA A 521 -34.82 -21.51 -19.50
CA ALA A 521 -34.87 -22.51 -20.57
C ALA A 521 -34.64 -23.96 -20.07
N THR A 522 -35.72 -24.74 -20.00
CA THR A 522 -35.72 -26.20 -19.80
C THR A 522 -35.87 -26.96 -21.13
N THR A 523 -35.04 -28.00 -21.31
CA THR A 523 -35.25 -29.25 -22.09
C THR A 523 -35.98 -29.27 -23.46
N ALA A 524 -35.27 -29.78 -24.49
CA ALA A 524 -35.78 -30.59 -25.64
C ALA A 524 -36.72 -29.90 -26.68
N THR A 525 -36.90 -30.32 -27.95
CA THR A 525 -36.22 -31.25 -28.90
C THR A 525 -36.48 -30.77 -30.36
N PRO A 526 -35.78 -31.26 -31.42
CA PRO A 526 -35.75 -30.59 -32.74
C PRO A 526 -36.51 -31.27 -33.90
N THR A 527 -36.85 -30.50 -34.94
CA THR A 527 -37.21 -30.98 -36.29
C THR A 527 -36.75 -30.03 -37.42
N HIS A 528 -36.26 -30.63 -38.53
CA HIS A 528 -36.37 -30.32 -39.98
C HIS A 528 -36.86 -28.94 -40.51
N SER A 529 -36.48 -28.44 -41.69
CA SER A 529 -35.39 -28.71 -42.67
C SER A 529 -35.52 -27.81 -43.94
N ILE A 530 -34.49 -27.73 -44.81
CA ILE A 530 -34.55 -27.40 -46.27
C ILE A 530 -34.89 -25.93 -46.66
N ASP A 531 -34.47 -25.37 -47.81
CA ASP A 531 -33.19 -25.41 -48.57
C ASP A 531 -33.22 -24.33 -49.71
N ILE A 532 -32.11 -24.12 -50.44
CA ILE A 532 -32.02 -23.51 -51.82
C ILE A 532 -32.38 -21.99 -51.95
N ILE A 533 -31.87 -21.14 -52.88
CA ILE A 533 -30.63 -20.90 -53.68
C ILE A 533 -31.03 -20.05 -54.92
N ASN A 534 -30.07 -19.31 -55.55
CA ASN A 534 -30.15 -18.50 -56.80
C ASN A 534 -30.81 -17.09 -56.71
N SER A 535 -30.54 -16.12 -57.60
CA SER A 535 -29.28 -15.65 -58.26
C SER A 535 -29.58 -14.34 -59.06
N THR A 536 -28.55 -13.55 -59.42
CA THR A 536 -28.60 -12.28 -60.19
C THR A 536 -28.30 -12.48 -61.70
N PRO A 537 -28.18 -11.46 -62.59
CA PRO A 537 -28.47 -10.00 -62.54
C PRO A 537 -29.30 -9.46 -63.76
N ASP A 538 -29.56 -8.14 -63.86
CA ASP A 538 -29.13 -7.27 -65.00
C ASP A 538 -29.72 -5.82 -64.96
N THR A 539 -29.33 -4.96 -65.93
CA THR A 539 -29.52 -3.48 -65.99
C THR A 539 -30.45 -3.06 -67.16
N ILE A 540 -31.13 -1.90 -67.16
CA ILE A 540 -30.66 -0.58 -67.66
C ILE A 540 -31.76 0.51 -67.53
N PHE A 541 -31.38 1.76 -67.17
CA PHE A 541 -32.01 3.09 -67.37
C PHE A 541 -33.52 3.38 -67.08
N ALA A 542 -33.82 4.67 -66.91
CA ALA A 542 -35.08 5.21 -66.37
C ALA A 542 -35.89 6.06 -67.38
N THR A 543 -37.21 6.16 -67.19
CA THR A 543 -37.95 7.46 -67.05
C THR A 543 -39.44 7.29 -66.65
N SER A 544 -39.91 8.21 -65.79
CA SER A 544 -41.29 8.68 -65.53
C SER A 544 -42.56 7.91 -66.01
N ALA A 545 -43.29 7.31 -65.04
CA ALA A 545 -44.72 7.51 -64.67
C ALA A 545 -45.88 7.42 -65.72
N PRO A 546 -47.18 7.34 -65.32
CA PRO A 546 -47.81 6.93 -64.04
C PRO A 546 -48.90 5.82 -64.17
N ALA A 547 -49.22 5.07 -63.10
CA ALA A 547 -50.58 4.52 -62.86
C ALA A 547 -50.76 3.85 -61.46
N GLN A 548 -52.01 3.91 -60.99
CA GLN A 548 -52.69 3.19 -59.89
C GLN A 548 -52.45 1.66 -59.87
N GLN A 549 -52.64 0.85 -58.80
CA GLN A 549 -53.03 0.96 -57.36
C GLN A 549 -52.79 -0.44 -56.72
N ILE A 550 -52.89 -0.79 -55.42
CA ILE A 550 -53.23 -0.16 -54.12
C ILE A 550 -52.31 -0.85 -53.05
N ALA A 551 -51.91 -0.14 -51.99
CA ALA A 551 -51.49 -0.73 -50.70
C ALA A 551 -51.58 0.33 -49.58
N THR A 552 -51.92 -0.07 -48.34
CA THR A 552 -52.22 0.86 -47.24
C THR A 552 -51.09 1.00 -46.21
N LYS A 553 -50.79 2.25 -45.82
CA LYS A 553 -50.14 2.67 -44.56
C LYS A 553 -50.28 4.20 -44.41
N SER A 554 -50.35 4.69 -43.17
CA SER A 554 -50.64 6.10 -42.85
C SER A 554 -49.60 6.69 -41.88
N ASP A 555 -49.28 7.97 -42.07
CA ASP A 555 -48.55 8.80 -41.11
C ASP A 555 -49.40 9.10 -39.85
N ASP A 556 -48.76 9.40 -38.70
CA ASP A 556 -49.12 10.59 -37.88
C ASP A 556 -48.14 11.01 -36.73
N GLU A 557 -46.94 10.44 -36.56
CA GLU A 557 -46.07 10.77 -35.40
C GLU A 557 -44.97 11.84 -35.65
N HIS A 558 -44.90 12.46 -36.83
CA HIS A 558 -43.86 13.47 -37.15
C HIS A 558 -44.38 14.90 -37.44
N SER A 559 -45.70 15.12 -37.39
CA SER A 559 -46.32 16.45 -37.41
C SER A 559 -46.23 17.14 -36.03
N VAL A 560 -46.59 16.42 -34.97
CA VAL A 560 -46.76 16.94 -33.60
C VAL A 560 -45.47 17.50 -32.99
N ILE A 561 -44.34 16.81 -33.17
CA ILE A 561 -43.04 17.23 -32.61
C ILE A 561 -42.58 18.56 -33.25
N ALA A 562 -42.79 18.73 -34.56
CA ALA A 562 -42.45 19.96 -35.28
C ALA A 562 -43.28 21.17 -34.84
N GLN A 563 -44.47 20.96 -34.27
CA GLN A 563 -45.31 22.01 -33.71
C GLN A 563 -44.94 22.32 -32.25
N HIS A 564 -44.58 21.31 -31.46
CA HIS A 564 -44.09 21.48 -30.08
C HIS A 564 -42.80 22.32 -30.03
N CYS A 565 -41.83 22.03 -30.90
CA CYS A 565 -40.56 22.76 -30.98
C CYS A 565 -40.69 24.23 -31.44
N ARG A 566 -41.80 24.61 -32.11
CA ARG A 566 -42.06 26.02 -32.46
C ARG A 566 -42.63 26.79 -31.26
N ASN A 567 -43.55 26.19 -30.51
CA ASN A 567 -44.17 26.85 -29.35
C ASN A 567 -43.18 27.10 -28.21
N LEU A 568 -42.15 26.26 -28.04
CA LEU A 568 -41.09 26.47 -27.06
C LEU A 568 -40.14 27.64 -27.39
N ASN A 569 -40.03 28.07 -28.65
CA ASN A 569 -39.11 29.15 -29.05
C ASN A 569 -39.71 30.56 -28.92
N ASN A 570 -41.02 30.70 -28.74
CA ASN A 570 -41.71 32.00 -28.79
C ASN A 570 -41.75 32.78 -27.45
N PHE A 571 -40.95 32.41 -26.45
CA PHE A 571 -40.94 33.07 -25.12
C PHE A 571 -39.61 33.70 -24.68
N ILE A 572 -38.59 33.77 -25.55
CA ILE A 572 -37.33 34.48 -25.25
C ILE A 572 -36.95 35.45 -26.39
N GLN A 573 -37.76 36.49 -26.55
CA GLN A 573 -37.33 37.76 -27.17
C GLN A 573 -37.85 38.97 -26.38
N SER A 574 -37.31 39.17 -25.18
CA SER A 574 -37.21 40.50 -24.56
C SER A 574 -36.13 40.53 -23.48
N SER A 575 -35.23 41.51 -23.59
CA SER A 575 -34.54 42.11 -22.44
C SER A 575 -35.51 43.13 -21.80
N PRO A 576 -35.39 43.54 -20.51
CA PRO A 576 -34.10 43.76 -19.84
C PRO A 576 -34.00 43.57 -18.30
N ARG A 577 -32.74 43.66 -17.83
CA ARG A 577 -32.27 44.11 -16.49
C ARG A 577 -32.54 43.23 -15.24
N PRO A 578 -31.73 43.39 -14.17
CA PRO A 578 -31.79 42.57 -12.96
C PRO A 578 -32.58 43.25 -11.81
N PRO A 579 -33.05 42.44 -10.84
CA PRO A 579 -33.23 42.89 -9.46
C PRO A 579 -32.40 42.04 -8.46
N SER A 580 -32.24 42.58 -7.25
CA SER A 580 -31.39 42.09 -6.17
C SER A 580 -32.14 41.31 -5.08
N ALA A 581 -31.39 40.83 -4.08
CA ALA A 581 -31.81 40.60 -2.69
C ALA A 581 -32.73 39.42 -2.33
N SER A 582 -33.16 38.54 -3.25
CA SER A 582 -34.00 37.38 -2.89
C SER A 582 -33.27 36.06 -2.56
N MET A 583 -31.94 35.99 -2.70
CA MET A 583 -31.18 34.73 -2.54
C MET A 583 -30.72 34.42 -1.11
N LEU A 584 -30.97 35.32 -0.13
CA LEU A 584 -30.53 35.14 1.26
C LEU A 584 -31.52 34.33 2.14
N SER A 585 -32.75 34.10 1.68
CA SER A 585 -33.83 33.51 2.48
C SER A 585 -33.96 31.99 2.35
N ILE A 586 -33.38 31.37 1.31
CA ILE A 586 -33.43 29.91 1.10
C ILE A 586 -32.36 29.19 1.94
N GLU A 587 -31.19 29.80 2.10
CA GLU A 587 -30.05 29.23 2.85
C GLU A 587 -30.28 29.17 4.37
N LEU A 588 -31.22 29.96 4.89
CA LEU A 588 -31.64 29.92 6.30
C LEU A 588 -32.61 28.77 6.60
N LEU A 589 -33.50 28.42 5.66
CA LEU A 589 -34.55 27.42 5.88
C LEU A 589 -34.07 25.96 5.76
N THR A 590 -32.89 25.71 5.19
CA THR A 590 -32.27 24.37 5.12
C THR A 590 -31.36 24.04 6.31
N ARG A 591 -31.19 24.96 7.28
CA ARG A 591 -30.28 24.77 8.44
C ARG A 591 -30.98 24.24 9.71
N SER A 592 -32.28 23.98 9.67
CA SER A 592 -33.13 23.74 10.85
C SER A 592 -33.86 22.39 10.87
N SER A 593 -33.32 21.34 10.22
CA SER A 593 -34.01 20.04 10.09
C SER A 593 -33.08 18.82 10.00
N LEU A 594 -31.90 18.89 10.63
CA LEU A 594 -30.97 17.76 10.81
C LEU A 594 -30.34 17.87 12.21
N ASP A 595 -30.18 16.74 12.90
CA ASP A 595 -29.54 16.69 14.23
C ASP A 595 -28.04 17.02 14.15
N SER A 596 -27.52 17.66 15.21
CA SER A 596 -26.15 18.19 15.20
C SER A 596 -25.07 17.11 15.20
N GLU A 597 -25.33 15.93 15.80
CA GLU A 597 -24.40 14.80 15.79
C GLU A 597 -24.24 14.23 14.38
N GLN A 598 -25.35 13.86 13.71
CA GLN A 598 -25.33 13.34 12.33
C GLN A 598 -24.70 14.33 11.34
N ARG A 599 -24.87 15.64 11.59
CA ARG A 599 -24.18 16.68 10.83
C ARG A 599 -22.66 16.62 11.00
N HIS A 600 -22.16 16.52 12.23
CA HIS A 600 -20.72 16.44 12.49
C HIS A 600 -20.12 15.14 11.95
N GLU A 601 -20.84 14.03 12.05
CA GLU A 601 -20.43 12.74 11.45
C GLU A 601 -20.32 12.83 9.92
N LEU A 602 -21.30 13.45 9.24
CA LEU A 602 -21.25 13.70 7.79
C LEU A 602 -20.15 14.70 7.39
N GLU A 603 -19.95 15.78 8.14
CA GLU A 603 -18.90 16.77 7.87
C GLU A 603 -17.49 16.16 8.08
N ALA A 604 -17.31 15.25 9.04
CA ALA A 604 -16.08 14.48 9.24
C ALA A 604 -15.84 13.43 8.14
N ILE A 605 -16.85 12.64 7.78
CA ILE A 605 -16.74 11.63 6.70
C ILE A 605 -16.39 12.29 5.35
N ILE A 606 -16.89 13.50 5.08
CA ILE A 606 -16.51 14.26 3.89
C ILE A 606 -15.03 14.68 3.94
N ALA A 607 -14.52 15.13 5.08
CA ALA A 607 -13.11 15.49 5.24
C ALA A 607 -12.17 14.28 5.05
N ASP A 608 -12.48 13.13 5.69
CA ASP A 608 -11.72 11.89 5.53
C ASP A 608 -11.69 11.41 4.07
N LEU A 609 -12.82 11.51 3.36
CA LEU A 609 -12.91 11.16 1.93
C LEU A 609 -12.15 12.14 1.02
N GLU A 610 -12.07 13.42 1.37
CA GLU A 610 -11.27 14.40 0.63
C GLU A 610 -9.76 14.15 0.83
N ASP A 611 -9.32 13.78 2.04
CA ASP A 611 -7.92 13.43 2.31
C ASP A 611 -7.52 12.04 1.74
N GLU A 612 -8.36 11.01 1.80
CA GLU A 612 -8.12 9.74 1.07
C GLU A 612 -7.94 10.01 -0.44
N ASN A 613 -8.79 10.87 -1.01
CA ASN A 613 -8.72 11.23 -2.43
C ASN A 613 -7.45 12.04 -2.77
N HIS A 614 -7.01 12.94 -1.88
CA HIS A 614 -5.76 13.68 -2.05
C HIS A 614 -4.53 12.76 -1.93
N LEU A 615 -4.54 11.78 -1.01
CA LEU A 615 -3.51 10.75 -0.87
C LEU A 615 -3.44 9.83 -2.10
N LEU A 616 -4.58 9.31 -2.57
CA LEU A 616 -4.67 8.47 -3.77
C LEU A 616 -4.19 9.19 -5.03
N GLN A 617 -4.42 10.50 -5.15
CA GLN A 617 -3.87 11.30 -6.25
C GLN A 617 -2.36 11.53 -6.14
N ASN A 618 -1.79 11.63 -4.93
CA ASN A 618 -0.34 11.67 -4.75
C ASN A 618 0.31 10.32 -5.11
N GLU A 619 -0.28 9.21 -4.70
CA GLU A 619 0.17 7.85 -5.04
C GLU A 619 0.06 7.57 -6.55
N TYR A 620 -1.02 8.01 -7.19
CA TYR A 620 -1.18 7.99 -8.65
C TYR A 620 -0.06 8.75 -9.36
N ASN A 621 0.23 9.99 -8.95
CA ASN A 621 1.30 10.80 -9.53
C ASN A 621 2.68 10.14 -9.35
N ARG A 622 2.94 9.52 -8.20
CA ARG A 622 4.18 8.75 -7.92
C ARG A 622 4.33 7.55 -8.85
N LEU A 623 3.27 6.76 -9.05
CA LEU A 623 3.27 5.59 -9.92
C LEU A 623 3.41 5.96 -11.41
N CYS A 624 2.80 7.06 -11.85
CA CYS A 624 3.02 7.59 -13.20
C CYS A 624 4.47 8.02 -13.43
N LYS A 625 5.12 8.66 -12.45
CA LYS A 625 6.53 9.10 -12.54
C LYS A 625 7.49 7.91 -12.68
N GLN A 626 7.34 6.90 -11.82
CA GLN A 626 8.11 5.64 -11.89
C GLN A 626 7.90 4.87 -13.22
N HIS A 627 6.71 4.98 -13.83
CA HIS A 627 6.45 4.40 -15.15
C HIS A 627 7.21 5.12 -16.28
N ILE A 628 7.36 6.45 -16.21
CA ILE A 628 8.08 7.24 -17.22
C ILE A 628 9.58 6.91 -17.19
N GLU A 629 10.19 6.97 -16.00
CA GLU A 629 11.62 6.68 -15.76
C GLU A 629 11.98 5.27 -16.31
N LYS A 630 11.19 4.25 -15.96
CA LYS A 630 11.43 2.87 -16.44
C LYS A 630 11.05 2.65 -17.92
N SER A 631 10.23 3.51 -18.52
CA SER A 631 9.95 3.46 -19.97
C SER A 631 11.11 4.01 -20.82
N GLN A 632 11.99 4.83 -20.24
CA GLN A 632 13.16 5.39 -20.95
C GLN A 632 14.29 4.34 -21.05
N LEU A 633 14.62 3.66 -19.95
CA LEU A 633 15.66 2.61 -19.88
C LEU A 633 15.49 1.48 -20.93
N ILE A 634 14.25 1.12 -21.29
CA ILE A 634 14.00 0.10 -22.32
C ILE A 634 14.41 0.59 -23.71
N ASN A 635 14.23 1.88 -24.02
CA ASN A 635 14.46 2.40 -25.37
C ASN A 635 15.95 2.52 -25.69
N GLU A 636 16.79 2.89 -24.73
CA GLU A 636 18.25 3.00 -24.91
C GLU A 636 18.86 1.65 -25.36
N TYR A 637 18.40 0.53 -24.80
CA TYR A 637 18.95 -0.80 -25.12
C TYR A 637 18.47 -1.39 -26.46
N ASN A 638 17.47 -0.80 -27.13
CA ASN A 638 16.93 -1.34 -28.39
C ASN A 638 17.60 -0.76 -29.66
N ILE A 639 18.64 0.08 -29.52
CA ILE A 639 19.34 0.72 -30.65
C ILE A 639 20.71 0.05 -30.94
N SER A 640 21.17 -0.90 -30.11
CA SER A 640 22.50 -1.53 -30.25
C SER A 640 22.47 -3.06 -30.13
N SER A 641 22.18 -3.75 -31.24
CA SER A 641 22.76 -5.06 -31.58
C SER A 641 22.38 -5.49 -32.99
N ASN A 642 23.37 -5.97 -33.74
CA ASN A 642 23.17 -6.82 -34.92
C ASN A 642 23.64 -8.23 -34.57
N GLU A 643 23.22 -9.25 -35.31
CA GLU A 643 23.27 -10.66 -34.84
C GLU A 643 24.68 -11.23 -34.65
N GLN A 644 25.03 -11.65 -33.42
CA GLN A 644 25.52 -13.01 -33.08
C GLN A 644 25.82 -13.18 -31.58
N MET A 645 25.67 -14.42 -31.07
CA MET A 645 25.84 -14.84 -29.66
C MET A 645 25.12 -14.00 -28.59
N MET A 646 23.92 -14.43 -28.20
CA MET A 646 23.21 -13.90 -27.02
C MET A 646 24.06 -13.97 -25.75
N SER A 647 24.28 -12.83 -25.11
CA SER A 647 24.85 -12.72 -23.78
C SER A 647 23.79 -13.00 -22.70
N TYR A 648 24.23 -13.37 -21.50
CA TYR A 648 23.35 -13.54 -20.33
C TYR A 648 22.58 -12.24 -20.03
N LYS A 649 23.21 -11.09 -20.31
CA LYS A 649 22.61 -9.75 -20.17
C LYS A 649 21.38 -9.55 -21.05
N ASP A 650 21.41 -10.04 -22.29
CA ASP A 650 20.34 -9.78 -23.28
C ASP A 650 19.02 -10.43 -22.85
N LEU A 651 19.09 -11.59 -22.20
CA LEU A 651 17.96 -12.25 -21.54
C LEU A 651 17.36 -11.46 -20.37
N GLU A 652 18.15 -10.61 -19.72
CA GLU A 652 17.77 -9.83 -18.55
C GLU A 652 17.00 -8.56 -18.93
N MET A 653 17.48 -7.77 -19.91
CA MET A 653 16.67 -6.70 -20.50
C MET A 653 15.41 -7.25 -21.18
N LEU A 654 15.46 -8.44 -21.83
CA LEU A 654 14.24 -9.05 -22.40
C LEU A 654 13.25 -9.56 -21.32
N ARG A 655 13.65 -9.62 -20.05
CA ARG A 655 12.78 -9.83 -18.89
C ARG A 655 12.19 -8.51 -18.43
N GLU A 656 13.04 -7.52 -18.14
CA GLU A 656 12.60 -6.21 -17.64
C GLU A 656 11.67 -5.48 -18.64
N ALA A 657 11.99 -5.51 -19.93
CA ALA A 657 11.16 -4.94 -20.98
C ALA A 657 9.78 -5.63 -21.13
N LYS A 658 9.59 -6.86 -20.64
CA LYS A 658 8.27 -7.51 -20.55
C LYS A 658 7.53 -7.07 -19.29
N LEU A 659 8.22 -7.08 -18.16
CA LEU A 659 7.71 -6.69 -16.85
C LEU A 659 7.09 -5.28 -16.87
N LEU A 660 7.75 -4.36 -17.57
CA LEU A 660 7.33 -2.96 -17.69
C LEU A 660 6.20 -2.77 -18.72
N ARG A 661 6.18 -3.55 -19.81
CA ARG A 661 5.02 -3.59 -20.73
C ARG A 661 3.77 -4.14 -20.04
N HIS A 662 3.91 -5.06 -19.08
CA HIS A 662 2.79 -5.50 -18.26
C HIS A 662 2.38 -4.45 -17.23
N HIS A 663 3.35 -3.78 -16.58
CA HIS A 663 3.08 -2.70 -15.64
C HIS A 663 2.22 -1.58 -16.27
N LYS A 664 2.52 -1.22 -17.53
CA LYS A 664 1.70 -0.33 -18.35
C LYS A 664 0.25 -0.78 -18.45
N SER A 665 0.01 -2.00 -18.98
CA SER A 665 -1.33 -2.54 -19.18
C SER A 665 -2.13 -2.65 -17.86
N LYS A 666 -1.45 -2.93 -16.75
CA LYS A 666 -2.07 -2.96 -15.43
C LYS A 666 -2.49 -1.56 -14.95
N LEU A 667 -1.66 -0.54 -15.14
CA LEU A 667 -1.99 0.85 -14.78
C LEU A 667 -3.15 1.37 -15.64
N GLU A 668 -3.14 1.11 -16.95
CA GLU A 668 -4.25 1.46 -17.87
C GLU A 668 -5.58 0.79 -17.43
N THR A 669 -5.53 -0.48 -17.03
CA THR A 669 -6.70 -1.20 -16.49
C THR A 669 -7.19 -0.58 -15.17
N ARG A 670 -6.27 -0.24 -14.26
CA ARG A 670 -6.61 0.33 -12.94
C ARG A 670 -7.14 1.76 -13.05
N MET A 671 -6.63 2.57 -13.98
CA MET A 671 -7.20 3.89 -14.33
C MET A 671 -8.65 3.77 -14.79
N LYS A 672 -8.94 2.89 -15.77
CA LYS A 672 -10.29 2.74 -16.34
C LYS A 672 -11.35 2.36 -15.31
N ILE A 673 -10.96 1.65 -14.25
CA ILE A 673 -11.88 1.22 -13.19
C ILE A 673 -12.01 2.29 -12.08
N LEU A 674 -10.99 3.11 -11.85
CA LEU A 674 -11.12 4.32 -11.02
C LEU A 674 -12.02 5.38 -11.68
N GLU A 675 -11.99 5.51 -13.01
CA GLU A 675 -12.95 6.36 -13.74
C GLU A 675 -14.40 5.87 -13.57
N GLU A 676 -14.65 4.57 -13.71
CA GLU A 676 -16.00 4.01 -13.53
C GLU A 676 -16.47 4.10 -12.06
N HIS A 677 -15.58 3.97 -11.08
CA HIS A 677 -15.92 4.15 -9.66
C HIS A 677 -16.29 5.61 -9.33
N ASN A 678 -15.54 6.58 -9.85
CA ASN A 678 -15.90 8.01 -9.74
C ASN A 678 -17.26 8.30 -10.41
N LYS A 679 -17.53 7.71 -11.57
CA LYS A 679 -18.81 7.84 -12.27
C LYS A 679 -19.98 7.24 -11.48
N GLN A 680 -19.78 6.12 -10.77
CA GLN A 680 -20.77 5.58 -9.83
C GLN A 680 -21.00 6.50 -8.62
N LEU A 681 -19.94 7.10 -8.06
CA LEU A 681 -20.05 8.07 -6.97
C LEU A 681 -20.76 9.37 -7.39
N GLU A 682 -20.47 9.90 -8.59
CA GLU A 682 -21.22 11.04 -9.16
C GLU A 682 -22.71 10.71 -9.34
N LEU A 683 -23.05 9.49 -9.77
CA LEU A 683 -24.44 9.02 -9.91
C LEU A 683 -25.14 8.88 -8.55
N GLN A 684 -24.47 8.31 -7.53
CA GLN A 684 -25.01 8.23 -6.17
C GLN A 684 -25.24 9.62 -5.57
N LEU A 685 -24.24 10.51 -5.68
CA LEU A 685 -24.33 11.90 -5.21
C LEU A 685 -25.50 12.66 -5.86
N ASN A 686 -25.72 12.47 -7.17
CA ASN A 686 -26.85 13.07 -7.88
C ASN A 686 -28.20 12.46 -7.45
N LYS A 687 -28.25 11.15 -7.14
CA LYS A 687 -29.46 10.48 -6.67
C LYS A 687 -29.85 10.95 -5.26
N SER A 688 -28.89 11.11 -4.35
CA SER A 688 -29.11 11.75 -3.04
C SER A 688 -29.59 13.21 -3.18
N LYS A 689 -29.00 13.98 -4.11
CA LYS A 689 -29.44 15.36 -4.44
C LYS A 689 -30.83 15.44 -5.09
N GLN A 690 -31.35 14.34 -5.65
CA GLN A 690 -32.75 14.26 -6.10
C GLN A 690 -33.69 13.91 -4.93
N LEU A 691 -33.30 12.98 -4.06
CA LEU A 691 -34.08 12.60 -2.87
C LEU A 691 -34.23 13.74 -1.86
N LEU A 692 -33.28 14.69 -1.84
CA LEU A 692 -33.31 15.90 -1.00
C LEU A 692 -34.11 17.08 -1.61
N ARG A 693 -34.90 16.87 -2.67
CA ARG A 693 -35.80 17.91 -3.22
C ARG A 693 -37.24 17.74 -2.68
N PRO A 694 -37.86 18.78 -2.11
CA PRO A 694 -39.24 18.68 -1.63
C PRO A 694 -40.25 18.56 -2.80
N SER A 695 -41.22 17.67 -2.62
CA SER A 695 -42.26 17.35 -3.61
C SER A 695 -43.31 18.46 -3.73
N ASN A 696 -43.18 19.34 -4.72
CA ASN A 696 -44.19 20.36 -5.03
C ASN A 696 -45.40 19.79 -5.80
N THR A 697 -46.34 19.17 -5.09
CA THR A 697 -47.69 18.88 -5.60
C THR A 697 -48.53 20.15 -5.67
N ARG A 698 -48.89 20.60 -6.88
CA ARG A 698 -49.82 21.73 -7.08
C ARG A 698 -51.28 21.26 -7.08
N SER A 699 -52.02 21.65 -6.05
CA SER A 699 -53.48 21.48 -5.98
C SER A 699 -54.24 22.54 -6.80
N PRO A 700 -55.35 22.18 -7.48
CA PRO A 700 -56.35 23.14 -7.95
C PRO A 700 -57.22 23.74 -6.80
N PRO A 701 -58.00 24.81 -7.04
CA PRO A 701 -58.65 25.61 -5.99
C PRO A 701 -60.03 25.12 -5.51
N LEU A 702 -60.58 25.82 -4.51
CA LEU A 702 -61.70 25.41 -3.63
C LEU A 702 -63.09 25.95 -4.01
N SER A 703 -64.11 25.09 -3.90
CA SER A 703 -65.51 25.39 -3.51
C SER A 703 -66.23 24.06 -3.22
N GLN A 704 -67.20 23.91 -2.30
CA GLN A 704 -67.77 24.83 -1.31
C GLN A 704 -68.35 24.03 -0.09
N GLN A 705 -68.80 24.77 0.91
CA GLN A 705 -69.82 24.47 1.96
C GLN A 705 -70.74 23.21 1.79
N SER A 706 -71.26 22.55 2.84
CA SER A 706 -71.15 22.73 4.32
C SER A 706 -72.04 21.72 5.10
N VAL A 707 -71.78 21.53 6.43
CA VAL A 707 -72.81 21.34 7.50
C VAL A 707 -73.57 19.97 7.52
N ARG A 708 -73.89 19.28 8.63
CA ARG A 708 -74.12 19.65 10.06
C ARG A 708 -74.06 18.43 11.03
N GLN A 709 -73.71 18.67 12.32
CA GLN A 709 -74.16 17.95 13.56
C GLN A 709 -73.81 16.42 13.72
N ILE A 710 -73.82 15.78 14.91
CA ILE A 710 -74.30 16.13 16.28
C ILE A 710 -73.45 15.41 17.38
N ASN A 711 -73.35 15.99 18.60
CA ASN A 711 -73.19 15.49 20.01
C ASN A 711 -72.66 14.04 20.35
N LEU A 712 -72.10 13.68 21.53
CA LEU A 712 -71.79 14.30 22.85
C LEU A 712 -70.73 13.45 23.65
N GLY A 713 -70.19 13.97 24.78
CA GLY A 713 -69.48 13.21 25.86
C GLY A 713 -67.94 13.38 25.85
N TYR A 714 -67.19 13.86 26.86
CA TYR A 714 -67.12 13.64 28.34
C TYR A 714 -66.64 12.21 28.73
N MET A 715 -65.66 11.99 29.63
CA MET A 715 -65.09 12.81 30.74
C MET A 715 -63.53 12.80 30.77
N SER A 716 -62.85 13.87 31.26
CA SER A 716 -62.15 14.03 32.56
C SER A 716 -61.16 12.91 32.94
N ALA A 717 -59.85 13.09 33.18
CA ALA A 717 -59.03 14.11 33.90
C ALA A 717 -59.02 13.96 35.44
N GLY A 718 -57.82 14.03 36.06
CA GLY A 718 -57.57 14.00 37.51
C GLY A 718 -56.07 13.95 37.88
N ASP A 719 -55.69 14.63 38.98
CA ASP A 719 -54.30 14.85 39.45
C ASP A 719 -53.76 13.74 40.40
N GLY A 720 -52.45 13.80 40.72
CA GLY A 720 -51.82 12.98 41.77
C GLY A 720 -50.32 13.29 41.95
N ASP A 721 -49.98 14.05 43.00
CA ASP A 721 -48.61 14.53 43.31
C ASP A 721 -47.90 13.63 44.36
N SER A 722 -46.64 13.96 44.67
CA SER A 722 -45.73 13.49 45.74
C SER A 722 -44.62 12.47 45.40
N SER A 723 -43.48 12.67 46.08
CA SER A 723 -42.24 11.86 46.13
C SER A 723 -42.06 11.34 47.59
N PRO A 724 -41.01 10.57 48.00
CA PRO A 724 -39.78 10.17 47.28
C PRO A 724 -39.23 8.73 47.55
N LEU A 725 -38.04 8.46 46.96
CA LEU A 725 -36.97 7.52 47.40
C LEU A 725 -37.08 5.98 47.27
N GLN A 726 -35.94 5.41 46.86
CA GLN A 726 -35.30 4.12 47.22
C GLN A 726 -35.56 2.77 46.49
N THR A 727 -34.43 2.22 46.02
CA THR A 727 -33.95 0.80 46.04
C THR A 727 -34.60 -0.33 45.23
N SER A 728 -33.82 -0.81 44.25
CA SER A 728 -33.52 -2.26 43.97
C SER A 728 -34.65 -3.19 43.50
N GLY A 729 -34.30 -4.34 42.88
CA GLY A 729 -35.29 -5.41 42.64
C GLY A 729 -35.05 -6.34 41.44
N THR A 730 -33.93 -7.07 41.46
CA THR A 730 -33.60 -8.12 40.49
C THR A 730 -34.64 -9.24 40.31
N SER A 731 -34.76 -9.70 39.05
CA SER A 731 -34.83 -11.12 38.63
C SER A 731 -36.12 -11.95 38.83
N LEU A 732 -36.59 -12.47 37.68
CA LEU A 732 -37.18 -13.81 37.53
C LEU A 732 -36.51 -14.89 38.40
N ARG A 733 -37.27 -15.79 39.04
CA ARG A 733 -36.93 -17.23 39.19
C ARG A 733 -37.99 -18.08 39.92
N ARG A 734 -38.24 -19.28 39.36
CA ARG A 734 -38.92 -20.53 39.84
C ARG A 734 -39.76 -21.10 38.67
N SER A 735 -39.97 -22.40 38.47
CA SER A 735 -39.62 -23.64 39.19
C SER A 735 -39.76 -24.86 38.23
N VAL A 736 -39.26 -26.09 38.43
CA VAL A 736 -38.15 -26.68 39.24
C VAL A 736 -38.08 -28.21 38.94
N GLU A 737 -37.01 -28.93 39.34
CA GLU A 737 -36.91 -30.42 39.42
C GLU A 737 -36.86 -31.24 38.08
N ARG A 738 -36.36 -32.49 37.97
CA ARG A 738 -35.53 -33.41 38.82
C ARG A 738 -34.93 -34.58 37.99
N SER A 739 -34.10 -35.41 38.66
CA SER A 739 -33.87 -36.86 38.42
C SER A 739 -32.90 -37.38 37.33
N LEU A 740 -31.71 -37.77 37.80
CA LEU A 740 -31.19 -39.16 37.89
C LEU A 740 -31.00 -40.08 36.65
N GLU A 741 -29.80 -40.71 36.65
CA GLU A 741 -29.44 -42.03 36.05
C GLU A 741 -29.38 -42.14 34.50
N ARG A 742 -28.50 -42.95 33.88
CA ARG A 742 -27.66 -44.06 34.39
C ARG A 742 -26.34 -44.25 33.58
N GLN A 743 -25.33 -44.84 34.23
CA GLN A 743 -24.07 -45.42 33.65
C GLN A 743 -24.27 -46.95 33.40
N PRO A 744 -23.26 -47.82 33.08
CA PRO A 744 -21.78 -47.71 32.98
C PRO A 744 -21.27 -48.00 31.53
N ASN A 745 -20.05 -48.41 31.13
CA ASN A 745 -18.75 -48.89 31.70
C ASN A 745 -17.57 -48.06 31.09
N LEU A 746 -16.24 -48.23 31.27
CA LEU A 746 -15.28 -49.32 31.55
C LEU A 746 -15.05 -50.30 30.35
N ILE A 747 -13.83 -50.66 29.92
CA ILE A 747 -12.64 -51.11 30.66
C ILE A 747 -11.29 -50.56 30.11
N THR A 748 -10.35 -50.55 31.05
CA THR A 748 -8.97 -50.03 31.16
C THR A 748 -7.87 -50.46 30.17
N ILE A 749 -6.95 -49.50 29.92
CA ILE A 749 -5.45 -49.52 30.06
C ILE A 749 -4.60 -50.72 29.57
N ASP A 750 -5.04 -51.98 29.57
CA ASP A 750 -4.11 -53.11 29.35
C ASP A 750 -3.69 -53.32 27.89
N ASN A 751 -4.50 -52.89 26.92
CA ASN A 751 -4.09 -52.90 25.50
C ASN A 751 -2.97 -51.89 25.17
N LEU A 752 -2.57 -51.03 26.11
CA LEU A 752 -1.45 -50.09 25.96
C LEU A 752 -0.08 -50.79 25.88
N PHE A 753 0.00 -52.10 26.17
CA PHE A 753 1.23 -52.90 26.09
C PHE A 753 1.33 -53.84 24.89
N SER A 754 0.27 -54.03 24.08
CA SER A 754 0.28 -55.04 23.01
C SER A 754 0.70 -54.52 21.63
N MET A 755 0.52 -53.23 21.33
CA MET A 755 0.95 -52.62 20.06
C MET A 755 2.34 -51.94 20.13
N ALA A 756 3.00 -52.00 21.28
CA ALA A 756 4.35 -51.46 21.47
C ALA A 756 5.44 -52.30 20.77
N ASP A 757 5.21 -53.60 20.57
CA ASP A 757 6.19 -54.52 19.98
C ASP A 757 6.35 -54.40 18.45
N ASP A 758 5.34 -53.89 17.73
CA ASP A 758 5.43 -53.72 16.27
C ASP A 758 6.17 -52.44 15.87
N ILE A 759 6.08 -51.37 16.66
CA ILE A 759 6.87 -50.14 16.45
C ILE A 759 8.36 -50.43 16.67
N ASN A 760 8.70 -51.25 17.66
CA ASN A 760 10.08 -51.69 17.89
C ASN A 760 10.67 -52.48 16.71
N ARG A 761 9.84 -53.17 15.92
CA ARG A 761 10.29 -53.93 14.73
C ARG A 761 10.65 -53.01 13.56
N ALA A 762 9.83 -51.99 13.29
CA ALA A 762 10.07 -51.02 12.21
C ALA A 762 11.34 -50.16 12.40
N VAL A 763 11.75 -49.91 13.65
CA VAL A 763 12.96 -49.13 13.96
C VAL A 763 14.26 -49.91 13.70
N VAL A 764 14.24 -51.24 13.81
CA VAL A 764 15.43 -52.09 13.58
C VAL A 764 15.84 -52.09 12.11
N ASP A 765 14.90 -52.27 11.19
CA ASP A 765 15.20 -52.31 9.74
C ASP A 765 15.79 -50.98 9.23
N LEU A 766 15.31 -49.85 9.77
CA LEU A 766 15.76 -48.51 9.38
C LEU A 766 17.21 -48.23 9.85
N VAL A 767 17.60 -48.76 11.01
CA VAL A 767 19.01 -48.71 11.49
C VAL A 767 19.92 -49.64 10.66
N GLN A 768 19.38 -50.73 10.13
CA GLN A 768 20.15 -51.70 9.34
C GLN A 768 20.52 -51.17 7.94
N MET A 769 19.71 -50.29 7.33
CA MET A 769 20.07 -49.60 6.09
C MET A 769 21.24 -48.60 6.24
N PHE A 770 21.36 -47.91 7.38
CA PHE A 770 22.40 -46.89 7.60
C PHE A 770 23.79 -47.44 7.96
N ARG A 771 24.00 -48.77 7.95
CA ARG A 771 25.30 -49.41 8.24
C ARG A 771 26.00 -50.05 7.03
N LEU A 772 25.53 -49.82 5.79
CA LEU A 772 26.12 -50.38 4.56
C LEU A 772 26.61 -49.33 3.54
N SER A 773 27.19 -48.22 4.03
CA SER A 773 27.87 -47.22 3.19
C SER A 773 29.28 -46.82 3.68
N SER A 774 29.78 -47.41 4.76
CA SER A 774 31.06 -47.04 5.40
C SER A 774 32.17 -48.11 5.35
N VAL A 775 31.98 -49.22 4.62
CA VAL A 775 32.98 -50.29 4.47
C VAL A 775 33.23 -50.63 2.99
N LEU A 776 33.72 -49.65 2.23
CA LEU A 776 34.44 -49.88 0.96
C LEU A 776 35.47 -48.76 0.71
N ALA A 777 36.33 -48.52 1.70
CA ALA A 777 37.49 -47.65 1.54
C ALA A 777 38.78 -48.48 1.42
N ARG A 778 39.65 -48.09 0.47
CA ARG A 778 41.02 -48.58 0.21
C ARG A 778 41.17 -49.92 -0.54
N THR A 779 41.29 -49.81 -1.86
CA THR A 779 42.32 -50.57 -2.62
C THR A 779 42.95 -49.67 -3.70
N CYS A 780 44.27 -49.81 -3.85
CA CYS A 780 45.15 -49.37 -4.96
C CYS A 780 45.12 -47.89 -5.45
N VAL A 781 46.30 -47.26 -5.35
CA VAL A 781 46.61 -45.88 -5.74
C VAL A 781 47.03 -45.74 -7.21
N LYS A 782 46.69 -44.63 -7.88
CA LYS A 782 47.56 -43.96 -8.88
C LYS A 782 47.44 -42.42 -8.80
N PRO A 783 48.54 -41.66 -8.59
CA PRO A 783 48.47 -40.22 -8.32
C PRO A 783 48.69 -39.37 -9.58
N SER A 784 47.71 -39.34 -10.50
CA SER A 784 47.80 -38.52 -11.72
C SER A 784 46.55 -37.72 -12.09
N GLN A 785 45.41 -37.91 -11.41
CA GLN A 785 44.18 -37.15 -11.66
C GLN A 785 43.93 -36.03 -10.65
N MET A 786 44.51 -36.08 -9.45
CA MET A 786 44.24 -35.12 -8.36
C MET A 786 44.72 -33.69 -8.67
N VAL A 787 45.74 -33.54 -9.51
CA VAL A 787 46.33 -32.23 -9.90
C VAL A 787 45.38 -31.38 -10.76
N ARG A 788 44.36 -31.98 -11.39
CA ARG A 788 43.34 -31.23 -12.16
C ARG A 788 42.13 -30.74 -11.34
N SER A 789 41.91 -31.24 -10.13
CA SER A 789 40.83 -30.75 -9.24
C SER A 789 41.28 -29.67 -8.26
N LEU A 790 42.58 -29.58 -7.95
CA LEU A 790 43.09 -28.56 -7.04
C LEU A 790 43.31 -27.20 -7.73
N THR A 791 43.51 -27.18 -9.05
CA THR A 791 43.55 -25.93 -9.83
C THR A 791 42.16 -25.33 -10.05
N SER A 792 41.09 -26.12 -10.19
CA SER A 792 39.73 -25.58 -10.36
C SER A 792 39.19 -24.92 -9.08
N LEU A 793 39.47 -25.48 -7.90
CA LEU A 793 39.00 -24.94 -6.62
C LEU A 793 39.60 -23.56 -6.29
N ASN A 794 40.89 -23.34 -6.54
CA ASN A 794 41.51 -22.02 -6.35
C ASN A 794 41.03 -20.98 -7.37
N THR A 795 40.65 -21.39 -8.59
CA THR A 795 40.03 -20.47 -9.56
C THR A 795 38.66 -19.99 -9.06
N VAL A 796 37.81 -20.91 -8.58
CA VAL A 796 36.47 -20.57 -8.06
C VAL A 796 36.56 -19.62 -6.85
N ALA A 797 37.51 -19.82 -5.93
CA ALA A 797 37.69 -18.93 -4.78
C ALA A 797 38.05 -17.48 -5.20
N VAL A 798 39.00 -17.32 -6.13
CA VAL A 798 39.43 -16.00 -6.62
C VAL A 798 38.37 -15.33 -7.52
N GLU A 799 37.52 -16.10 -8.19
CA GLU A 799 36.35 -15.58 -8.88
C GLU A 799 35.23 -15.19 -7.91
N GLN A 800 35.01 -15.92 -6.81
CA GLN A 800 34.01 -15.58 -5.80
C GLN A 800 34.34 -14.27 -5.06
N GLU A 801 35.60 -14.01 -4.68
CA GLU A 801 35.97 -12.70 -4.11
C GLU A 801 35.73 -11.55 -5.11
N LYS A 802 36.02 -11.76 -6.40
CA LYS A 802 35.77 -10.78 -7.48
C LYS A 802 34.30 -10.61 -7.86
N LEU A 803 33.44 -11.57 -7.52
CA LEU A 803 31.98 -11.49 -7.67
C LEU A 803 31.32 -10.84 -6.45
N LEU A 804 31.81 -11.13 -5.24
CA LEU A 804 31.36 -10.46 -4.01
C LEU A 804 31.68 -8.96 -4.04
N ALA A 805 32.84 -8.58 -4.57
CA ALA A 805 33.21 -7.18 -4.83
C ALA A 805 32.48 -6.53 -6.03
N LYS A 806 31.42 -7.15 -6.58
CA LYS A 806 30.65 -6.65 -7.74
C LYS A 806 29.12 -6.72 -7.60
N ASN A 807 28.60 -7.25 -6.50
CA ASN A 807 27.16 -7.36 -6.25
C ASN A 807 26.66 -6.27 -5.26
N GLU A 808 27.07 -5.02 -5.47
CA GLU A 808 26.31 -3.88 -4.95
C GLU A 808 24.99 -3.80 -5.72
N THR A 809 23.86 -4.03 -5.03
CA THR A 809 22.55 -3.70 -5.59
C THR A 809 22.41 -2.17 -5.67
N PRO A 810 21.81 -1.61 -6.73
CA PRO A 810 21.69 -0.16 -6.87
C PRO A 810 20.85 0.39 -5.72
N HIS A 811 21.47 1.28 -4.94
CA HIS A 811 20.82 2.00 -3.84
C HIS A 811 19.50 2.62 -4.33
N LEU A 812 18.40 2.36 -3.64
CA LEU A 812 17.25 3.26 -3.68
C LEU A 812 17.73 4.56 -3.03
N SER A 813 18.12 5.53 -3.85
CA SER A 813 18.74 6.76 -3.38
C SER A 813 17.78 7.54 -2.48
N GLU A 814 18.27 7.96 -1.33
CA GLU A 814 17.58 8.96 -0.54
C GLU A 814 17.36 10.21 -1.42
N SER A 815 16.19 10.84 -1.31
CA SER A 815 15.89 12.01 -2.11
C SER A 815 16.82 13.16 -1.69
N LYS A 816 17.68 13.61 -2.62
CA LYS A 816 18.73 14.60 -2.40
C LYS A 816 18.14 15.89 -1.79
N ARG A 817 18.82 16.47 -0.80
CA ARG A 817 18.35 17.67 -0.09
C ARG A 817 19.18 18.87 -0.53
N THR A 818 18.53 19.98 -0.86
CA THR A 818 19.26 21.24 -1.09
C THR A 818 19.75 21.82 0.24
N PRO A 819 20.75 22.71 0.26
CA PRO A 819 21.22 23.35 1.49
C PRO A 819 20.17 24.27 2.17
N LEU A 820 18.99 24.45 1.55
CA LEU A 820 17.84 25.16 2.11
C LEU A 820 16.75 24.21 2.65
N PHE A 821 16.98 22.90 2.73
CA PHE A 821 15.98 21.94 3.18
C PHE A 821 15.33 22.32 4.53
N ASP A 822 16.12 22.54 5.57
CA ASP A 822 15.60 22.92 6.89
C ASP A 822 14.99 24.32 6.91
N PHE A 823 15.52 25.23 6.07
CA PHE A 823 14.94 26.56 5.84
C PHE A 823 13.55 26.48 5.20
N HIS A 824 13.31 25.54 4.28
CA HIS A 824 11.99 25.28 3.69
C HIS A 824 11.02 24.73 4.72
N VAL A 825 11.46 23.79 5.57
CA VAL A 825 10.65 23.24 6.68
C VAL A 825 10.26 24.34 7.66
N LYS A 826 11.23 25.18 8.09
CA LYS A 826 11.05 26.35 8.95
C LYS A 826 10.02 27.35 8.40
N HIS A 827 9.98 27.54 7.08
CA HIS A 827 9.00 28.40 6.40
C HIS A 827 7.72 27.67 5.95
N LYS A 828 7.44 26.46 6.45
CA LYS A 828 6.23 25.66 6.16
C LYS A 828 6.06 25.29 4.68
N GLY A 829 7.17 25.03 3.98
CA GLY A 829 7.17 24.53 2.61
C GLY A 829 6.63 23.10 2.52
N ARG A 830 5.61 22.87 1.67
CA ARG A 830 5.06 21.53 1.40
C ARG A 830 6.02 20.76 0.48
N LEU A 831 6.99 20.08 1.07
CA LEU A 831 8.04 19.35 0.34
C LEU A 831 7.47 18.16 -0.46
N VAL A 832 7.99 17.96 -1.67
CA VAL A 832 7.70 16.83 -2.57
C VAL A 832 8.99 16.32 -3.24
N ASN A 833 8.99 15.09 -3.76
CA ASN A 833 10.09 14.59 -4.60
C ASN A 833 9.97 15.17 -6.03
N PHE A 834 10.88 16.07 -6.37
CA PHE A 834 11.03 16.65 -7.71
C PHE A 834 12.40 16.24 -8.28
N SER A 835 12.41 15.49 -9.38
CA SER A 835 13.63 14.95 -10.02
C SER A 835 14.67 14.34 -9.04
N GLY A 836 14.21 13.59 -8.03
CA GLY A 836 15.09 12.99 -7.02
C GLY A 836 15.47 13.90 -5.85
N TRP A 837 15.00 15.15 -5.81
CA TRP A 837 15.26 16.12 -4.74
C TRP A 837 14.02 16.41 -3.88
N GLN A 838 14.21 16.75 -2.60
CA GLN A 838 13.13 17.21 -1.72
C GLN A 838 12.97 18.74 -1.81
N LEU A 839 11.89 19.22 -2.43
CA LEU A 839 11.67 20.64 -2.73
C LEU A 839 10.20 21.08 -2.49
N PRO A 840 9.94 22.33 -2.09
CA PRO A 840 8.59 22.79 -1.78
C PRO A 840 7.75 23.02 -3.04
N VAL A 841 6.58 22.36 -3.12
CA VAL A 841 5.62 22.62 -4.21
C VAL A 841 4.89 23.96 -4.03
N GLN A 842 4.67 24.34 -2.77
CA GLN A 842 4.14 25.63 -2.30
C GLN A 842 4.57 25.84 -0.83
N TYR A 843 4.21 26.99 -0.25
CA TYR A 843 4.36 27.30 1.17
C TYR A 843 2.96 27.50 1.80
N SER A 844 2.81 28.43 2.74
CA SER A 844 1.53 28.83 3.34
C SER A 844 0.55 29.41 2.32
N GLU A 845 1.03 30.14 1.31
CA GLU A 845 0.20 30.64 0.22
C GLU A 845 -0.17 29.56 -0.80
N SER A 846 -1.36 29.70 -1.39
CA SER A 846 -1.72 28.89 -2.56
C SER A 846 -0.85 29.25 -3.77
N ILE A 847 -0.65 28.29 -4.68
CA ILE A 847 0.09 28.49 -5.94
C ILE A 847 -0.42 29.72 -6.72
N GLY A 848 -1.74 29.96 -6.72
CA GLY A 848 -2.35 31.10 -7.41
C GLY A 848 -2.19 32.46 -6.73
N GLN A 849 -1.79 32.51 -5.44
CA GLN A 849 -1.37 33.71 -4.74
C GLN A 849 0.12 33.98 -4.98
N SER A 850 0.97 32.99 -4.71
CA SER A 850 2.43 33.07 -4.90
C SER A 850 2.80 33.46 -6.34
N HIS A 851 2.07 32.96 -7.34
CA HIS A 851 2.20 33.37 -8.74
C HIS A 851 1.90 34.87 -8.95
N LYS A 852 0.79 35.37 -8.39
CA LYS A 852 0.40 36.79 -8.52
C LYS A 852 1.37 37.71 -7.78
N HIS A 853 1.83 37.30 -6.59
CA HIS A 853 2.91 38.00 -5.88
C HIS A 853 4.18 38.08 -6.73
N THR A 854 4.59 36.97 -7.36
CA THR A 854 5.77 36.93 -8.25
C THR A 854 5.63 37.87 -9.46
N ARG A 855 4.42 38.06 -10.02
CA ARG A 855 4.17 39.03 -11.11
C ARG A 855 4.00 40.49 -10.66
N ALA A 856 3.75 40.74 -9.38
CA ALA A 856 3.51 42.07 -8.81
C ALA A 856 4.74 42.64 -8.07
N HIS A 857 5.52 41.78 -7.41
CA HIS A 857 6.67 42.12 -6.57
C HIS A 857 7.85 41.19 -6.90
N SER A 858 8.20 40.24 -6.02
CA SER A 858 9.25 39.23 -6.25
C SER A 858 8.93 37.88 -5.59
N GLY A 859 9.10 36.80 -6.33
CA GLY A 859 9.18 35.43 -5.83
C GLY A 859 10.64 34.98 -5.70
N LEU A 860 11.00 34.38 -4.57
CA LEU A 860 12.30 33.74 -4.33
C LEU A 860 12.14 32.21 -4.41
N PHE A 861 12.87 31.61 -5.34
CA PHE A 861 12.84 30.17 -5.61
C PHE A 861 14.20 29.54 -5.27
N ASP A 862 14.19 28.40 -4.59
CA ASP A 862 15.36 27.52 -4.50
C ASP A 862 15.47 26.67 -5.77
N VAL A 863 16.58 26.83 -6.48
CA VAL A 863 16.89 26.10 -7.71
C VAL A 863 18.25 25.39 -7.61
N SER A 864 18.75 25.19 -6.39
CA SER A 864 20.07 24.57 -6.07
C SER A 864 20.19 23.09 -6.47
N HIS A 865 19.12 22.50 -7.00
CA HIS A 865 19.07 21.15 -7.54
C HIS A 865 19.51 21.07 -9.02
N MET A 866 19.57 22.21 -9.73
CA MET A 866 20.04 22.28 -11.11
C MET A 866 21.56 22.07 -11.18
N LEU A 867 22.04 21.41 -12.24
CA LEU A 867 23.48 21.17 -12.41
C LEU A 867 24.19 22.51 -12.66
N GLN A 868 25.31 22.74 -11.97
CA GLN A 868 26.20 23.87 -12.20
C GLN A 868 27.61 23.34 -12.50
N ILE A 869 28.21 23.75 -13.62
CA ILE A 869 29.59 23.40 -13.97
C ILE A 869 30.37 24.62 -14.49
N LYS A 870 31.70 24.55 -14.42
CA LYS A 870 32.62 25.37 -15.23
C LYS A 870 33.32 24.48 -16.25
N VAL A 871 33.40 24.94 -17.50
CA VAL A 871 34.23 24.31 -18.54
C VAL A 871 35.46 25.20 -18.76
N HIS A 872 36.64 24.66 -18.47
CA HIS A 872 37.94 25.34 -18.42
C HIS A 872 38.79 25.06 -19.66
N GLY A 873 39.94 25.74 -19.76
CA GLY A 873 40.94 25.52 -20.80
C GLY A 873 40.78 26.44 -22.03
N LYS A 874 41.81 26.46 -22.89
CA LYS A 874 41.83 27.34 -24.09
C LYS A 874 40.83 26.90 -25.16
N ASP A 875 40.54 25.60 -25.26
CA ASP A 875 39.70 25.03 -26.33
C ASP A 875 38.23 24.88 -25.91
N ARG A 876 37.85 25.33 -24.70
CA ARG A 876 36.50 25.18 -24.10
C ARG A 876 35.34 25.59 -25.00
N ILE A 877 35.53 26.63 -25.82
CA ILE A 877 34.52 27.11 -26.77
C ILE A 877 34.34 26.10 -27.91
N LYS A 878 35.44 25.68 -28.54
CA LYS A 878 35.45 24.69 -29.63
C LYS A 878 34.83 23.37 -29.16
N PHE A 879 35.13 22.94 -27.94
CA PHE A 879 34.55 21.74 -27.34
C PHE A 879 33.04 21.86 -27.11
N MET A 880 32.57 22.91 -26.41
CA MET A 880 31.13 23.05 -26.15
C MET A 880 30.31 23.18 -27.45
N GLU A 881 30.85 23.81 -28.49
CA GLU A 881 30.18 23.93 -29.78
C GLU A 881 30.04 22.60 -30.54
N GLN A 882 30.85 21.58 -30.25
CA GLN A 882 30.63 20.22 -30.76
C GLN A 882 29.37 19.55 -30.18
N LEU A 883 28.81 20.10 -29.09
CA LEU A 883 27.68 19.54 -28.35
C LEU A 883 26.40 20.39 -28.51
N VAL A 884 26.55 21.71 -28.65
CA VAL A 884 25.42 22.66 -28.62
C VAL A 884 25.20 23.44 -29.92
N VAL A 885 23.96 23.89 -30.14
CA VAL A 885 23.52 24.57 -31.38
C VAL A 885 23.84 26.07 -31.48
N SER A 886 24.25 26.73 -30.38
CA SER A 886 24.47 28.18 -30.31
C SER A 886 25.91 28.60 -30.67
N ASP A 887 26.12 29.91 -30.88
CA ASP A 887 27.41 30.50 -31.25
C ASP A 887 28.12 31.08 -30.01
N ILE A 888 28.75 30.20 -29.24
CA ILE A 888 29.52 30.50 -28.03
C ILE A 888 30.81 31.28 -28.37
N GLN A 889 31.37 31.07 -29.56
CA GLN A 889 32.50 31.85 -30.08
C GLN A 889 32.17 33.34 -30.18
N ASN A 890 31.01 33.70 -30.75
CA ASN A 890 30.58 35.09 -30.88
C ASN A 890 29.76 35.63 -29.69
N LEU A 891 29.39 34.78 -28.72
CA LEU A 891 28.84 35.23 -27.44
C LEU A 891 29.82 36.22 -26.77
N LYS A 892 29.32 37.32 -26.21
CA LYS A 892 30.13 38.33 -25.54
C LYS A 892 30.61 37.85 -24.17
N LEU A 893 31.75 38.37 -23.71
CA LEU A 893 32.20 38.18 -22.33
C LEU A 893 31.12 38.65 -21.34
N ASN A 894 30.94 37.90 -20.25
CA ASN A 894 29.93 38.14 -19.22
C ASN A 894 28.49 38.26 -19.78
N SER A 895 28.22 37.55 -20.87
CA SER A 895 26.89 37.36 -21.45
C SER A 895 26.54 35.88 -21.52
N SER A 896 25.23 35.60 -21.56
CA SER A 896 24.62 34.29 -21.42
C SER A 896 23.71 33.99 -22.63
N CYS A 897 23.46 32.72 -22.93
CA CYS A 897 22.45 32.30 -23.89
C CYS A 897 21.79 30.98 -23.49
N LEU A 898 20.48 30.85 -23.78
CA LEU A 898 19.85 29.54 -23.86
C LEU A 898 20.41 28.79 -25.08
N THR A 899 20.76 27.54 -24.89
CA THR A 899 21.19 26.63 -25.94
C THR A 899 20.70 25.22 -25.64
N LEU A 900 20.82 24.34 -26.62
CA LEU A 900 20.33 22.97 -26.58
C LEU A 900 21.50 22.03 -26.83
N TYR A 901 21.65 20.98 -26.01
CA TYR A 901 22.41 19.80 -26.44
C TYR A 901 21.57 19.06 -27.47
N THR A 902 22.21 18.50 -28.50
CA THR A 902 21.51 17.78 -29.57
C THR A 902 22.15 16.44 -29.88
N ASN A 903 21.33 15.47 -30.31
CA ASN A 903 21.80 14.18 -30.79
C ASN A 903 21.97 14.18 -32.33
N LYS A 904 22.56 13.11 -32.89
CA LYS A 904 22.79 12.99 -34.34
C LYS A 904 21.50 12.94 -35.18
N ALA A 905 20.34 12.67 -34.58
CA ALA A 905 19.04 12.75 -35.23
C ALA A 905 18.39 14.15 -35.13
N GLY A 906 19.09 15.14 -34.56
CA GLY A 906 18.61 16.51 -34.37
C GLY A 906 17.67 16.69 -33.17
N GLY A 907 17.43 15.64 -32.38
CA GLY A 907 16.62 15.70 -31.16
C GLY A 907 17.36 16.32 -29.99
N ILE A 908 16.63 16.97 -29.08
CA ILE A 908 17.20 17.73 -27.94
C ILE A 908 17.55 16.78 -26.78
N LEU A 909 18.77 16.86 -26.25
CA LEU A 909 19.23 16.04 -25.12
C LEU A 909 19.05 16.72 -23.75
N ASP A 910 19.21 18.04 -23.69
CA ASP A 910 18.73 18.90 -22.59
C ASP A 910 18.72 20.37 -23.07
N ASP A 911 18.02 21.25 -22.35
CA ASP A 911 18.11 22.70 -22.54
C ASP A 911 18.87 23.39 -21.38
N LEU A 912 19.79 24.28 -21.72
CA LEU A 912 20.81 24.77 -20.79
C LEU A 912 21.19 26.24 -21.04
N ILE A 913 21.58 26.94 -19.97
CA ILE A 913 22.13 28.29 -20.04
C ILE A 913 23.65 28.20 -20.04
N ILE A 914 24.30 28.63 -21.13
CA ILE A 914 25.76 28.83 -21.17
C ILE A 914 26.07 30.32 -21.00
N THR A 915 27.02 30.61 -20.12
CA THR A 915 27.54 31.94 -19.82
C THR A 915 29.03 31.98 -20.12
N LYS A 916 29.50 32.98 -20.88
CA LYS A 916 30.93 33.12 -21.21
C LYS A 916 31.63 33.97 -20.17
N ALA A 917 32.37 33.35 -19.25
CA ALA A 917 33.26 34.06 -18.34
C ALA A 917 34.64 34.31 -19.00
N SER A 918 35.54 34.97 -18.28
CA SER A 918 36.90 35.35 -18.71
C SER A 918 37.74 34.14 -19.12
N ASP A 919 37.71 33.12 -18.26
CA ASP A 919 38.65 32.01 -18.18
C ASP A 919 37.93 30.65 -18.32
N TYR A 920 36.63 30.61 -18.03
CA TYR A 920 35.75 29.43 -18.17
C TYR A 920 34.45 29.75 -18.93
N LEU A 921 33.67 28.71 -19.24
CA LEU A 921 32.25 28.81 -19.53
C LEU A 921 31.48 28.33 -18.29
N PHE A 922 30.56 29.13 -17.76
CA PHE A 922 29.66 28.72 -16.68
C PHE A 922 28.38 28.17 -17.29
N VAL A 923 28.01 26.95 -16.94
CA VAL A 923 26.87 26.25 -17.54
C VAL A 923 25.90 25.78 -16.45
N VAL A 924 24.61 25.99 -16.71
CA VAL A 924 23.51 25.54 -15.85
C VAL A 924 22.51 24.73 -16.68
N SER A 925 22.21 23.50 -16.26
CA SER A 925 21.30 22.56 -16.96
C SER A 925 20.36 21.81 -16.00
N ASN A 926 19.40 21.05 -16.55
CA ASN A 926 18.26 20.56 -15.77
C ASN A 926 18.66 19.49 -14.72
N ALA A 927 18.11 19.65 -13.51
CA ALA A 927 18.33 18.73 -12.39
C ALA A 927 17.99 17.26 -12.72
N GLY A 928 16.98 17.03 -13.56
CA GLY A 928 16.57 15.70 -14.02
C GLY A 928 17.43 15.10 -15.13
N ARG A 929 18.42 15.85 -15.65
CA ARG A 929 19.37 15.41 -16.69
C ARG A 929 20.83 15.54 -16.27
N ALA A 930 21.13 16.12 -15.11
CA ALA A 930 22.48 16.29 -14.58
C ALA A 930 23.41 15.07 -14.75
N GLU A 931 22.93 13.86 -14.47
CA GLU A 931 23.73 12.62 -14.57
C GLU A 931 23.87 12.11 -16.02
N ASN A 932 22.94 12.46 -16.92
CA ASN A 932 23.06 12.24 -18.37
C ASN A 932 24.01 13.27 -19.00
N ASP A 933 23.90 14.54 -18.62
CA ASP A 933 24.71 15.64 -19.14
C ASP A 933 26.18 15.48 -18.77
N LEU A 934 26.49 15.18 -17.51
CA LEU A 934 27.87 14.89 -17.07
C LEU A 934 28.45 13.68 -17.80
N ARG A 935 27.64 12.64 -18.06
CA ARG A 935 28.07 11.48 -18.87
C ARG A 935 28.34 11.91 -20.31
N HIS A 936 27.44 12.65 -20.94
CA HIS A 936 27.56 13.16 -22.30
C HIS A 936 28.80 14.04 -22.48
N LEU A 937 29.07 14.94 -21.53
CA LEU A 937 30.25 15.80 -21.48
C LEU A 937 31.54 14.97 -21.33
N ASN A 938 31.61 14.09 -20.33
CA ASN A 938 32.79 13.26 -20.08
C ASN A 938 33.10 12.32 -21.25
N GLU A 939 32.07 11.72 -21.84
CA GLU A 939 32.18 10.88 -23.04
C GLU A 939 32.74 11.64 -24.25
N HIS A 940 32.53 12.95 -24.36
CA HIS A 940 33.16 13.75 -25.41
C HIS A 940 34.56 14.23 -25.00
N LEU A 941 34.77 14.59 -23.74
CA LEU A 941 36.08 14.96 -23.21
C LEU A 941 37.11 13.82 -23.38
N GLU A 942 36.70 12.57 -23.14
CA GLU A 942 37.52 11.37 -23.39
C GLU A 942 37.88 11.15 -24.87
N LYS A 943 37.05 11.65 -25.80
CA LYS A 943 37.25 11.58 -27.25
C LYS A 943 38.06 12.80 -27.77
N SER A 944 38.09 13.89 -27.01
CA SER A 944 38.71 15.18 -27.35
C SER A 944 40.05 15.42 -26.65
N LYS A 945 40.87 14.38 -26.46
CA LYS A 945 42.17 14.44 -25.75
C LYS A 945 43.24 15.29 -26.44
N ASP A 946 42.98 15.75 -27.67
CA ASP A 946 43.77 16.76 -28.39
C ASP A 946 43.47 18.20 -27.96
N LEU A 947 42.32 18.43 -27.30
CA LEU A 947 41.88 19.74 -26.82
C LEU A 947 42.33 19.99 -25.38
N ASN A 948 42.75 21.22 -25.10
CA ASN A 948 42.96 21.68 -23.72
C ASN A 948 41.62 22.16 -23.15
N VAL A 949 40.92 21.23 -22.50
CA VAL A 949 39.63 21.42 -21.83
C VAL A 949 39.61 20.63 -20.52
N ASP A 950 38.92 21.16 -19.52
CA ASP A 950 38.63 20.48 -18.24
C ASP A 950 37.21 20.88 -17.77
N ILE A 951 36.59 20.08 -16.88
CA ILE A 951 35.19 20.26 -16.43
C ILE A 951 35.10 20.18 -14.91
N GLU A 952 34.86 21.32 -14.27
CA GLU A 952 34.68 21.46 -12.82
C GLU A 952 33.19 21.42 -12.46
N VAL A 953 32.77 20.44 -11.65
CA VAL A 953 31.39 20.36 -11.14
C VAL A 953 31.27 21.12 -9.83
N LEU A 954 30.34 22.09 -9.76
CA LEU A 954 30.18 23.03 -8.66
C LEU A 954 29.28 22.48 -7.55
N SER A 955 29.69 21.35 -6.95
CA SER A 955 28.97 20.70 -5.85
C SER A 955 29.01 21.47 -4.53
N ASP A 956 29.90 22.46 -4.39
CA ASP A 956 29.98 23.37 -3.24
C ASP A 956 28.97 24.53 -3.28
N ARG A 957 28.16 24.63 -4.34
CA ARG A 957 27.33 25.83 -4.62
C ARG A 957 25.84 25.55 -4.63
N ALA A 958 25.10 26.52 -4.10
CA ALA A 958 23.65 26.62 -4.20
C ALA A 958 23.25 27.66 -5.26
N LEU A 959 21.98 27.64 -5.69
CA LEU A 959 21.47 28.53 -6.71
C LEU A 959 20.07 29.02 -6.31
N LEU A 960 19.93 30.33 -6.15
CA LEU A 960 18.67 31.02 -5.90
C LEU A 960 18.18 31.70 -7.18
N ALA A 961 16.87 31.75 -7.40
CA ALA A 961 16.28 32.61 -8.43
C ALA A 961 15.33 33.63 -7.77
N LEU A 962 15.64 34.92 -7.91
CA LEU A 962 14.80 36.04 -7.46
C LEU A 962 14.13 36.65 -8.70
N GLN A 963 12.80 36.59 -8.78
CA GLN A 963 12.07 36.78 -10.03
C GLN A 963 10.84 37.65 -9.81
N GLY A 964 10.62 38.66 -10.65
CA GLY A 964 9.53 39.62 -10.54
C GLY A 964 10.00 41.08 -10.70
N PRO A 965 9.08 42.04 -10.90
CA PRO A 965 9.42 43.44 -11.15
C PRO A 965 10.24 44.14 -10.06
N SER A 966 10.17 43.72 -8.80
CA SER A 966 11.00 44.31 -7.71
C SER A 966 12.35 43.61 -7.50
N SER A 967 12.65 42.55 -8.27
CA SER A 967 13.87 41.75 -8.05
C SER A 967 15.15 42.59 -8.17
N SER A 968 15.16 43.55 -9.09
CA SER A 968 16.29 44.46 -9.31
C SER A 968 16.47 45.48 -8.18
N SER A 969 15.39 46.02 -7.61
CA SER A 969 15.45 46.99 -6.50
C SER A 969 15.76 46.31 -5.16
N VAL A 970 15.38 45.05 -5.00
CA VAL A 970 15.77 44.24 -3.84
C VAL A 970 17.24 43.85 -3.93
N LEU A 971 17.67 43.21 -5.03
CA LEU A 971 19.05 42.69 -5.14
C LEU A 971 20.11 43.78 -5.13
N GLN A 972 19.82 44.97 -5.69
CA GLN A 972 20.75 46.10 -5.74
C GLN A 972 21.26 46.52 -4.35
N LYS A 973 20.46 46.34 -3.29
CA LYS A 973 20.84 46.65 -1.90
C LYS A 973 22.04 45.83 -1.41
N PHE A 974 22.29 44.67 -2.02
CA PHE A 974 23.24 43.68 -1.55
C PHE A 974 24.42 43.42 -2.50
N VAL A 975 24.45 44.00 -3.70
CA VAL A 975 25.53 43.79 -4.68
C VAL A 975 26.13 45.13 -5.16
N PRO A 976 27.47 45.23 -5.31
CA PRO A 976 28.15 46.44 -5.76
C PRO A 976 28.06 46.68 -7.28
N ILE A 977 27.57 45.72 -8.06
CA ILE A 977 27.31 45.91 -9.50
C ILE A 977 26.04 46.74 -9.72
N ASP A 978 26.09 47.69 -10.65
CA ASP A 978 24.91 48.45 -11.08
C ASP A 978 23.96 47.58 -11.91
N LEU A 979 22.81 47.25 -11.32
CA LEU A 979 21.76 46.48 -11.98
C LEU A 979 20.90 47.34 -12.93
N THR A 980 21.12 48.65 -13.05
CA THR A 980 20.40 49.49 -14.02
C THR A 980 21.02 49.44 -15.42
N THR A 981 22.34 49.24 -15.55
CA THR A 981 22.99 48.98 -16.85
C THR A 981 23.07 47.50 -17.23
N PHE A 982 22.88 46.58 -16.27
CA PHE A 982 22.99 45.13 -16.45
C PHE A 982 21.79 44.53 -17.22
N ALA A 983 21.97 44.18 -18.49
CA ALA A 983 20.90 43.71 -19.37
C ALA A 983 20.43 42.27 -19.06
N PHE A 984 19.23 41.90 -19.53
CA PHE A 984 18.80 40.50 -19.58
C PHE A 984 19.84 39.62 -20.30
N MET A 985 20.12 38.45 -19.74
CA MET A 985 21.18 37.52 -20.15
C MET A 985 22.61 38.10 -20.07
N GLN A 986 22.86 39.06 -19.17
CA GLN A 986 24.22 39.37 -18.69
C GLN A 986 24.49 38.69 -17.34
N SER A 987 25.77 38.40 -17.08
CA SER A 987 26.20 37.71 -15.87
C SER A 987 27.56 38.20 -15.38
N ALA A 988 27.69 38.45 -14.07
CA ALA A 988 28.92 38.90 -13.44
C ALA A 988 29.24 38.10 -12.18
N SER A 989 30.53 37.83 -11.96
CA SER A 989 31.03 37.46 -10.63
C SER A 989 31.14 38.72 -9.77
N THR A 990 30.65 38.67 -8.54
CA THR A 990 30.55 39.82 -7.62
C THR A 990 30.52 39.31 -6.17
N THR A 991 30.33 40.19 -5.19
CA THR A 991 30.01 39.80 -3.81
C THR A 991 28.56 40.17 -3.46
N PHE A 992 27.92 39.32 -2.66
CA PHE A 992 26.68 39.62 -1.94
C PHE A 992 27.04 40.09 -0.52
N ALA A 993 26.37 41.14 -0.04
CA ALA A 993 26.66 41.81 1.24
C ALA A 993 28.16 42.12 1.43
N ASN A 994 28.84 42.53 0.35
CA ASN A 994 30.28 42.81 0.24
C ASN A 994 31.24 41.66 0.62
N THR A 995 30.73 40.48 0.99
CA THR A 995 31.51 39.44 1.70
C THR A 995 31.36 38.04 1.10
N ILE A 996 30.17 37.68 0.61
CA ILE A 996 29.87 36.33 0.10
C ILE A 996 30.13 36.31 -1.42
N PRO A 997 31.13 35.57 -1.93
CA PRO A 997 31.46 35.56 -3.36
C PRO A 997 30.38 34.82 -4.16
N CYS A 998 29.75 35.52 -5.09
CA CYS A 998 28.62 35.00 -5.87
C CYS A 998 28.75 35.27 -7.38
N ARG A 999 27.99 34.54 -8.18
CA ARG A 999 27.76 34.88 -9.59
C ARG A 999 26.30 35.21 -9.80
N VAL A 1000 26.03 36.42 -10.27
CA VAL A 1000 24.69 36.89 -10.66
C VAL A 1000 24.53 36.71 -12.17
N ASN A 1001 23.36 36.25 -12.61
CA ASN A 1001 22.95 36.17 -14.02
C ASN A 1001 21.55 36.80 -14.11
N ARG A 1002 21.31 37.77 -15.01
CA ARG A 1002 19.97 38.35 -15.20
C ARG A 1002 19.13 37.47 -16.11
N SER A 1003 18.85 36.27 -15.62
CA SER A 1003 18.14 35.18 -16.26
C SER A 1003 16.93 34.77 -15.42
N GLY A 1004 16.06 33.94 -15.98
CA GLY A 1004 14.85 33.54 -15.29
C GLY A 1004 13.97 32.58 -16.07
N TYR A 1005 13.15 31.86 -15.32
CA TYR A 1005 12.23 30.84 -15.84
C TYR A 1005 10.77 31.22 -15.52
N THR A 1006 10.44 32.50 -15.67
CA THR A 1006 9.16 33.11 -15.24
C THR A 1006 8.52 34.06 -16.25
N GLY A 1007 9.30 34.51 -17.24
CA GLY A 1007 8.92 35.59 -18.17
C GLY A 1007 8.93 37.00 -17.57
N GLU A 1008 9.15 37.15 -16.26
CA GLU A 1008 9.37 38.45 -15.62
C GLU A 1008 10.83 38.90 -15.78
N ASP A 1009 11.14 40.11 -15.32
CA ASP A 1009 12.53 40.44 -14.98
C ASP A 1009 12.98 39.62 -13.76
N GLY A 1010 14.28 39.35 -13.63
CA GLY A 1010 14.79 38.49 -12.57
C GLY A 1010 16.26 38.13 -12.71
N PHE A 1011 16.75 37.49 -11.64
CA PHE A 1011 18.14 37.08 -11.48
C PHE A 1011 18.23 35.65 -10.97
N GLU A 1012 19.29 34.96 -11.37
CA GLU A 1012 19.78 33.73 -10.75
C GLU A 1012 21.13 34.03 -10.07
N ILE A 1013 21.31 33.51 -8.85
CA ILE A 1013 22.39 33.90 -7.93
C ILE A 1013 23.08 32.62 -7.42
N SER A 1014 24.28 32.34 -7.94
CA SER A 1014 25.10 31.19 -7.54
C SER A 1014 26.00 31.56 -6.37
N VAL A 1015 25.77 30.94 -5.21
CA VAL A 1015 26.43 31.25 -3.92
C VAL A 1015 27.07 29.99 -3.33
N PRO A 1016 28.04 30.09 -2.41
CA PRO A 1016 28.53 28.92 -1.68
C PRO A 1016 27.37 28.32 -0.86
N ALA A 1017 27.26 26.99 -0.84
CA ALA A 1017 26.19 26.27 -0.16
C ALA A 1017 26.04 26.70 1.31
N ASN A 1018 27.16 26.85 2.02
CA ASN A 1018 27.20 27.26 3.42
C ASN A 1018 26.68 28.69 3.70
N ASN A 1019 26.47 29.51 2.67
CA ASN A 1019 25.95 30.88 2.80
C ASN A 1019 24.52 31.05 2.28
N VAL A 1020 23.88 30.02 1.70
CA VAL A 1020 22.60 30.23 0.98
C VAL A 1020 21.43 30.57 1.90
N GLU A 1021 21.34 30.01 3.12
CA GLU A 1021 20.30 30.42 4.10
C GLU A 1021 20.47 31.90 4.48
N GLN A 1022 21.71 32.37 4.64
CA GLN A 1022 22.00 33.77 4.95
C GLN A 1022 21.58 34.70 3.81
N VAL A 1023 21.90 34.35 2.55
CA VAL A 1023 21.49 35.12 1.36
C VAL A 1023 19.97 35.09 1.18
N ALA A 1024 19.32 33.94 1.36
CA ALA A 1024 17.86 33.82 1.30
C ALA A 1024 17.17 34.65 2.39
N SER A 1025 17.71 34.66 3.61
CA SER A 1025 17.19 35.44 4.73
C SER A 1025 17.27 36.95 4.44
N PHE A 1026 18.44 37.46 4.01
CA PHE A 1026 18.62 38.86 3.64
C PHE A 1026 17.67 39.32 2.52
N LEU A 1027 17.34 38.44 1.55
CA LEU A 1027 16.36 38.77 0.52
C LEU A 1027 14.93 38.83 1.05
N LEU A 1028 14.57 37.97 2.03
CA LEU A 1028 13.24 37.97 2.68
C LEU A 1028 13.02 39.08 3.72
N GLU A 1029 14.07 39.80 4.15
CA GLU A 1029 13.91 41.03 4.95
C GLU A 1029 13.13 42.13 4.19
N SER A 1030 13.09 42.05 2.85
CA SER A 1030 12.29 42.94 2.02
C SER A 1030 10.87 42.38 1.86
N ASN A 1031 9.86 43.10 2.36
CA ASN A 1031 8.44 42.74 2.27
C ASN A 1031 7.89 42.55 0.83
N GLU A 1032 8.65 42.97 -0.18
CA GLU A 1032 8.38 42.67 -1.59
C GLU A 1032 8.71 41.22 -2.01
N VAL A 1033 9.44 40.46 -1.20
CA VAL A 1033 9.88 39.09 -1.53
C VAL A 1033 9.06 38.06 -0.75
N ALA A 1034 8.48 37.09 -1.46
CA ALA A 1034 7.88 35.91 -0.87
C ALA A 1034 8.55 34.64 -1.40
N LEU A 1035 8.57 33.58 -0.60
CA LEU A 1035 9.07 32.28 -1.05
C LEU A 1035 8.08 31.63 -2.03
N ALA A 1036 8.60 31.12 -3.15
CA ALA A 1036 7.81 30.59 -4.25
C ALA A 1036 8.20 29.14 -4.58
N GLY A 1037 7.20 28.25 -4.62
CA GLY A 1037 7.38 26.81 -4.80
C GLY A 1037 7.27 26.34 -6.26
N LEU A 1038 7.50 25.05 -6.49
CA LEU A 1038 7.50 24.43 -7.83
C LEU A 1038 6.19 24.67 -8.62
N GLY A 1039 5.03 24.71 -7.95
CA GLY A 1039 3.75 25.01 -8.63
C GLY A 1039 3.64 26.46 -9.11
N CYS A 1040 4.26 27.40 -8.42
CA CYS A 1040 4.42 28.77 -8.91
C CYS A 1040 5.37 28.79 -10.11
N ARG A 1041 6.52 28.10 -10.04
CA ARG A 1041 7.49 27.98 -11.14
C ARG A 1041 6.86 27.43 -12.42
N ASP A 1042 6.11 26.32 -12.34
CA ASP A 1042 5.48 25.70 -13.53
C ASP A 1042 4.36 26.56 -14.14
N SER A 1043 3.56 27.26 -13.33
CA SER A 1043 2.53 28.15 -13.87
C SER A 1043 3.12 29.45 -14.47
N MET A 1044 4.17 30.02 -13.86
CA MET A 1044 4.88 31.19 -14.37
C MET A 1044 5.58 30.90 -15.71
N ARG A 1045 6.34 29.80 -15.80
CA ARG A 1045 7.06 29.40 -17.02
C ARG A 1045 6.09 29.05 -18.16
N LEU A 1046 4.95 28.42 -17.85
CA LEU A 1046 3.97 28.02 -18.86
C LEU A 1046 3.29 29.25 -19.49
N GLU A 1047 2.89 30.22 -18.67
CA GLU A 1047 2.41 31.53 -19.16
C GLU A 1047 3.45 32.26 -20.01
N ALA A 1048 4.74 32.16 -19.64
CA ALA A 1048 5.87 32.69 -20.40
C ALA A 1048 6.24 31.86 -21.65
N GLY A 1049 5.51 30.78 -21.96
CA GLY A 1049 5.73 29.94 -23.14
C GLY A 1049 7.04 29.14 -23.14
N LEU A 1050 7.69 28.99 -21.98
CA LEU A 1050 8.97 28.31 -21.83
C LEU A 1050 8.79 26.79 -21.79
N CYS A 1051 9.63 26.07 -22.51
CA CYS A 1051 9.64 24.61 -22.55
C CYS A 1051 10.13 24.03 -21.23
N LEU A 1052 9.53 22.93 -20.79
CA LEU A 1052 10.07 22.05 -19.75
C LEU A 1052 10.62 20.78 -20.41
N TYR A 1053 11.91 20.49 -20.23
CA TYR A 1053 12.51 19.25 -20.73
C TYR A 1053 11.82 18.01 -20.13
N GLY A 1054 11.65 16.96 -20.95
CA GLY A 1054 10.89 15.75 -20.62
C GLY A 1054 9.36 15.92 -20.78
N ASN A 1055 8.86 17.15 -20.95
CA ASN A 1055 7.46 17.45 -21.24
C ASN A 1055 7.28 18.01 -22.65
N ASP A 1056 7.80 19.22 -22.90
CA ASP A 1056 7.58 19.98 -24.14
C ASP A 1056 8.71 19.81 -25.15
N ILE A 1057 9.86 19.30 -24.71
CA ILE A 1057 11.01 18.93 -25.54
C ILE A 1057 11.64 17.64 -25.00
N ASP A 1058 12.06 16.76 -25.90
CA ASP A 1058 12.75 15.50 -25.64
C ASP A 1058 13.69 15.12 -26.79
N GLU A 1059 14.35 13.97 -26.67
CA GLU A 1059 15.32 13.42 -27.63
C GLU A 1059 14.73 13.06 -29.02
N LYS A 1060 13.41 13.24 -29.19
CA LYS A 1060 12.64 13.03 -30.42
C LYS A 1060 11.92 14.31 -30.87
N THR A 1061 12.14 15.45 -30.23
CA THR A 1061 11.75 16.77 -30.73
C THR A 1061 12.97 17.55 -31.18
N THR A 1062 12.95 18.09 -32.39
CA THR A 1062 14.01 18.97 -32.88
C THR A 1062 13.79 20.42 -32.45
N PRO A 1063 14.85 21.27 -32.46
CA PRO A 1063 14.71 22.71 -32.24
C PRO A 1063 13.72 23.40 -33.18
N VAL A 1064 13.44 22.84 -34.37
CA VAL A 1064 12.52 23.44 -35.36
C VAL A 1064 11.07 23.08 -35.07
N GLU A 1065 10.80 21.83 -34.69
CA GLU A 1065 9.47 21.43 -34.20
C GLU A 1065 9.09 22.18 -32.91
N ALA A 1066 10.08 22.40 -32.03
CA ALA A 1066 9.92 23.08 -30.76
C ALA A 1066 9.77 24.62 -30.86
N ASP A 1067 9.83 25.23 -32.05
CA ASP A 1067 9.90 26.69 -32.22
C ASP A 1067 11.07 27.34 -31.44
N LEU A 1068 12.20 26.62 -31.34
CA LEU A 1068 13.45 27.02 -30.69
C LEU A 1068 14.57 27.31 -31.69
N THR A 1069 14.27 27.35 -32.99
CA THR A 1069 15.20 27.68 -34.10
C THR A 1069 16.06 28.92 -33.84
N TRP A 1070 15.57 29.88 -33.05
CA TRP A 1070 16.28 31.09 -32.66
C TRP A 1070 17.54 30.85 -31.79
N THR A 1071 17.64 29.70 -31.11
CA THR A 1071 18.83 29.28 -30.35
C THR A 1071 20.01 28.92 -31.26
N ILE A 1072 19.73 28.51 -32.50
CA ILE A 1072 20.76 28.06 -33.46
C ILE A 1072 21.47 29.28 -34.04
N GLY A 1073 22.73 29.48 -33.66
CA GLY A 1073 23.50 30.67 -34.02
C GLY A 1073 23.77 30.78 -35.52
N LYS A 1074 23.84 32.01 -36.07
CA LYS A 1074 23.96 32.22 -37.53
C LYS A 1074 25.15 31.46 -38.14
N ARG A 1075 26.36 31.64 -37.57
CA ARG A 1075 27.58 30.94 -38.02
C ARG A 1075 27.43 29.42 -37.97
N ARG A 1076 26.77 28.89 -36.92
CA ARG A 1076 26.54 27.44 -36.75
C ARG A 1076 25.69 26.88 -37.90
N ARG A 1077 24.70 27.63 -38.39
CA ARG A 1077 23.90 27.26 -39.57
C ARG A 1077 24.68 27.32 -40.88
N GLU A 1078 25.63 28.25 -40.98
CA GLU A 1078 26.48 28.42 -42.17
C GLU A 1078 27.60 27.36 -42.24
N LEU A 1079 28.06 26.85 -41.09
CA LEU A 1079 29.09 25.81 -40.99
C LEU A 1079 28.53 24.38 -40.88
N ALA A 1080 27.27 24.21 -40.47
CA ALA A 1080 26.63 22.92 -40.15
C ALA A 1080 27.42 22.07 -39.12
N ASP A 1081 28.16 22.72 -38.22
CA ASP A 1081 29.19 22.13 -37.35
C ASP A 1081 28.66 21.66 -35.97
N PHE A 1082 27.39 21.21 -35.89
CA PHE A 1082 26.73 20.77 -34.66
C PHE A 1082 25.96 19.44 -34.83
N PRO A 1083 25.66 18.70 -33.75
CA PRO A 1083 24.97 17.41 -33.85
C PRO A 1083 23.59 17.51 -34.53
N GLY A 1084 23.36 16.66 -35.53
CA GLY A 1084 22.09 16.63 -36.27
C GLY A 1084 21.85 17.84 -37.17
N ALA A 1085 22.88 18.65 -37.47
CA ALA A 1085 22.77 19.83 -38.32
C ALA A 1085 22.08 19.56 -39.66
N ASP A 1086 22.37 18.45 -40.36
CA ASP A 1086 21.75 18.13 -41.64
C ASP A 1086 20.22 18.12 -41.57
N ILE A 1087 19.66 17.44 -40.56
CA ILE A 1087 18.22 17.31 -40.32
C ILE A 1087 17.63 18.65 -39.89
N ILE A 1088 18.27 19.33 -38.95
CA ILE A 1088 17.79 20.61 -38.40
C ILE A 1088 17.80 21.70 -39.48
N LEU A 1089 18.85 21.77 -40.30
CA LEU A 1089 18.97 22.74 -41.39
C LEU A 1089 18.07 22.41 -42.59
N ASP A 1090 17.77 21.14 -42.84
CA ASP A 1090 16.70 20.75 -43.77
C ASP A 1090 15.32 21.21 -43.28
N GLN A 1091 14.98 20.95 -42.01
CA GLN A 1091 13.73 21.39 -41.40
C GLN A 1091 13.55 22.93 -41.38
N ILE A 1092 14.64 23.70 -41.27
CA ILE A 1092 14.58 25.18 -41.42
C ILE A 1092 14.20 25.60 -42.85
N ARG A 1093 14.59 24.83 -43.87
CA ARG A 1093 14.33 25.13 -45.29
C ARG A 1093 12.97 24.62 -45.75
N ASN A 1094 12.66 23.36 -45.42
CA ASN A 1094 11.51 22.61 -45.93
C ASN A 1094 10.31 22.60 -44.97
N GLY A 1095 10.52 22.97 -43.69
CA GLY A 1095 9.51 22.91 -42.65
C GLY A 1095 9.52 21.61 -41.85
N VAL A 1096 8.45 21.38 -41.09
CA VAL A 1096 8.28 20.26 -40.16
C VAL A 1096 6.84 19.77 -40.19
N GLU A 1097 6.59 18.50 -39.92
CA GLU A 1097 5.24 17.92 -39.92
C GLU A 1097 4.36 18.42 -38.76
N ARG A 1098 4.98 18.69 -37.60
CA ARG A 1098 4.33 19.19 -36.38
C ARG A 1098 5.08 20.40 -35.81
N LYS A 1099 4.38 21.25 -35.07
CA LYS A 1099 4.95 22.37 -34.32
C LYS A 1099 4.38 22.48 -32.91
N ARG A 1100 5.23 22.92 -31.99
CA ARG A 1100 4.84 23.37 -30.64
C ARG A 1100 4.02 24.66 -30.76
N ILE A 1101 2.88 24.70 -30.07
CA ILE A 1101 1.96 25.84 -30.02
C ILE A 1101 1.42 26.05 -28.59
N GLY A 1102 0.80 27.21 -28.35
CA GLY A 1102 -0.01 27.45 -27.16
C GLY A 1102 -1.50 27.22 -27.44
N VAL A 1103 -2.24 26.73 -26.46
CA VAL A 1103 -3.71 26.56 -26.49
C VAL A 1103 -4.32 27.21 -25.27
N VAL A 1104 -5.42 27.97 -25.46
CA VAL A 1104 -6.32 28.38 -24.38
C VAL A 1104 -7.55 27.46 -24.41
N SER A 1105 -7.91 26.86 -23.27
CA SER A 1105 -9.12 26.03 -23.11
C SER A 1105 -10.27 26.89 -22.58
N ASN A 1106 -11.45 26.77 -23.22
CA ASN A 1106 -12.67 27.46 -22.79
C ASN A 1106 -13.35 26.75 -21.60
N GLY A 1107 -12.92 25.54 -21.26
CA GLY A 1107 -13.47 24.73 -20.17
C GLY A 1107 -12.38 24.23 -19.21
N SER A 1108 -12.49 22.97 -18.78
CA SER A 1108 -11.52 22.34 -17.87
C SER A 1108 -10.09 22.41 -18.41
N CYS A 1109 -9.13 22.43 -17.49
CA CYS A 1109 -7.71 22.40 -17.84
C CYS A 1109 -7.33 21.08 -18.52
N PRO A 1110 -6.81 21.10 -19.76
CA PRO A 1110 -6.16 19.92 -20.33
C PRO A 1110 -4.87 19.62 -19.55
N ARG A 1111 -4.42 18.37 -19.60
CA ARG A 1111 -3.21 17.88 -18.92
C ARG A 1111 -2.27 17.24 -19.93
N PHE A 1112 -1.06 16.89 -19.50
CA PHE A 1112 -0.11 16.08 -20.27
C PHE A 1112 -0.84 14.89 -20.92
N GLY A 1113 -0.61 14.67 -22.21
CA GLY A 1113 -1.21 13.58 -22.97
C GLY A 1113 -2.63 13.81 -23.46
N ALA A 1114 -3.31 14.91 -23.10
CA ALA A 1114 -4.66 15.21 -23.62
C ALA A 1114 -4.63 15.38 -25.15
N GLU A 1115 -5.53 14.69 -25.86
CA GLU A 1115 -5.56 14.71 -27.32
C GLU A 1115 -6.16 16.01 -27.86
N ILE A 1116 -5.64 16.45 -29.02
CA ILE A 1116 -6.18 17.59 -29.77
C ILE A 1116 -6.80 17.08 -31.06
N THR A 1117 -8.06 17.45 -31.28
CA THR A 1117 -8.86 17.14 -32.48
C THR A 1117 -9.31 18.42 -33.18
N ASP A 1118 -9.61 18.30 -34.47
CA ASP A 1118 -10.29 19.34 -35.25
C ASP A 1118 -11.82 19.31 -35.03
N SER A 1119 -12.56 20.14 -35.79
CA SER A 1119 -14.04 20.15 -35.81
C SER A 1119 -14.60 18.75 -36.01
N ASP A 1120 -14.06 18.05 -36.99
CA ASP A 1120 -14.55 16.79 -37.54
C ASP A 1120 -14.20 15.59 -36.63
N GLY A 1121 -13.35 15.82 -35.62
CA GLY A 1121 -12.97 14.84 -34.61
C GLY A 1121 -11.71 14.04 -34.96
N LYS A 1122 -11.04 14.37 -36.06
CA LYS A 1122 -9.75 13.77 -36.43
C LYS A 1122 -8.67 14.31 -35.50
N LYS A 1123 -7.80 13.42 -35.01
CA LYS A 1123 -6.67 13.77 -34.14
C LYS A 1123 -5.62 14.54 -34.95
N ILE A 1124 -5.28 15.73 -34.48
CA ILE A 1124 -4.29 16.64 -35.10
C ILE A 1124 -3.08 16.92 -34.21
N GLY A 1125 -3.10 16.53 -32.93
CA GLY A 1125 -2.04 16.81 -31.97
C GLY A 1125 -2.27 16.27 -30.55
N GLN A 1126 -1.41 16.69 -29.62
CA GLN A 1126 -1.44 16.28 -28.20
C GLN A 1126 -0.77 17.33 -27.29
N VAL A 1127 -1.31 17.49 -26.07
CA VAL A 1127 -0.84 18.42 -25.04
C VAL A 1127 0.39 17.88 -24.29
N THR A 1128 1.38 18.73 -24.07
CA THR A 1128 2.64 18.42 -23.35
C THR A 1128 2.73 19.10 -21.98
N SER A 1129 2.12 20.27 -21.79
CA SER A 1129 2.04 20.94 -20.49
C SER A 1129 0.69 21.65 -20.34
N GLY A 1130 0.10 21.69 -19.15
CA GLY A 1130 -1.21 22.34 -18.96
C GLY A 1130 -1.58 22.63 -17.51
N CYS A 1131 -1.85 23.90 -17.21
CA CYS A 1131 -2.31 24.38 -15.90
C CYS A 1131 -3.32 25.56 -16.03
N PRO A 1132 -4.09 25.86 -14.97
CA PRO A 1132 -4.78 27.13 -14.86
C PRO A 1132 -3.79 28.31 -14.83
N SER A 1133 -4.09 29.39 -15.54
CA SER A 1133 -3.33 30.64 -15.53
C SER A 1133 -3.90 31.61 -14.48
N PRO A 1134 -3.16 31.90 -13.38
CA PRO A 1134 -3.61 32.86 -12.37
C PRO A 1134 -3.67 34.30 -12.89
N SER A 1135 -2.87 34.62 -13.92
CA SER A 1135 -2.83 35.95 -14.55
C SER A 1135 -4.00 36.19 -15.51
N LEU A 1136 -4.27 35.24 -16.41
CA LEU A 1136 -5.29 35.37 -17.45
C LEU A 1136 -6.68 34.90 -17.00
N LYS A 1137 -6.78 34.16 -15.88
CA LYS A 1137 -8.01 33.50 -15.39
C LYS A 1137 -8.61 32.48 -16.36
N HIS A 1138 -7.81 32.00 -17.31
CA HIS A 1138 -8.15 30.93 -18.26
C HIS A 1138 -7.30 29.67 -17.99
N ASN A 1139 -7.63 28.54 -18.61
CA ASN A 1139 -6.78 27.37 -18.60
C ASN A 1139 -5.88 27.36 -19.85
N ILE A 1140 -4.57 27.15 -19.68
CA ILE A 1140 -3.58 27.24 -20.75
C ILE A 1140 -2.78 25.95 -20.90
N ALA A 1141 -2.28 25.68 -22.10
CA ALA A 1141 -1.46 24.50 -22.39
C ALA A 1141 -0.47 24.70 -23.54
N ILE A 1142 0.73 24.14 -23.41
CA ILE A 1142 1.64 23.91 -24.54
C ILE A 1142 1.31 22.53 -25.12
N ALA A 1143 1.33 22.43 -26.45
CA ALA A 1143 1.01 21.21 -27.18
C ALA A 1143 1.76 21.15 -28.52
N TYR A 1144 1.83 19.97 -29.13
CA TYR A 1144 2.22 19.81 -30.53
C TYR A 1144 1.00 19.52 -31.39
N VAL A 1145 0.89 20.20 -32.54
CA VAL A 1145 -0.10 19.91 -33.59
C VAL A 1145 0.57 19.83 -34.94
N SER A 1146 -0.06 19.13 -35.89
CA SER A 1146 0.32 19.15 -37.31
C SER A 1146 0.42 20.58 -37.86
N THR A 1147 1.47 20.88 -38.62
CA THR A 1147 1.83 22.26 -39.02
C THR A 1147 0.72 22.99 -39.77
N ASN A 1148 -0.07 22.29 -40.58
CA ASN A 1148 -1.22 22.86 -41.30
C ASN A 1148 -2.31 23.42 -40.35
N ASN A 1149 -2.37 22.92 -39.12
CA ASN A 1149 -3.30 23.36 -38.07
C ASN A 1149 -2.66 24.32 -37.05
N ALA A 1150 -1.35 24.57 -37.11
CA ALA A 1150 -0.59 25.31 -36.09
C ALA A 1150 -0.83 26.84 -36.08
N LYS A 1151 -1.72 27.37 -36.92
CA LYS A 1151 -1.99 28.81 -37.04
C LYS A 1151 -2.70 29.38 -35.79
N PRO A 1152 -2.21 30.48 -35.18
CA PRO A 1152 -2.94 31.18 -34.13
C PRO A 1152 -4.33 31.64 -34.60
N GLY A 1153 -5.33 31.52 -33.72
CA GLY A 1153 -6.74 31.73 -34.03
C GLY A 1153 -7.47 30.48 -34.53
N THR A 1154 -6.78 29.36 -34.80
CA THR A 1154 -7.42 28.09 -35.14
C THR A 1154 -8.17 27.52 -33.92
N ARG A 1155 -9.47 27.27 -34.08
CA ARG A 1155 -10.29 26.52 -33.12
C ARG A 1155 -9.90 25.05 -33.13
N VAL A 1156 -9.71 24.48 -31.95
CA VAL A 1156 -9.35 23.08 -31.74
C VAL A 1156 -10.17 22.51 -30.57
N TYR A 1157 -10.13 21.19 -30.41
CA TYR A 1157 -10.90 20.52 -29.37
C TYR A 1157 -10.05 19.54 -28.57
N LEU A 1158 -10.04 19.76 -27.26
CA LEU A 1158 -9.24 19.07 -26.26
C LEU A 1158 -10.05 17.94 -25.61
N THR A 1159 -9.54 16.72 -25.62
CA THR A 1159 -10.17 15.61 -24.88
C THR A 1159 -9.75 15.66 -23.40
N VAL A 1160 -10.66 16.04 -22.51
CA VAL A 1160 -10.41 16.20 -21.07
C VAL A 1160 -11.49 15.48 -20.27
N ARG A 1161 -11.10 14.52 -19.41
CA ARG A 1161 -12.04 13.65 -18.65
C ARG A 1161 -13.14 13.05 -19.56
N ASN A 1162 -12.72 12.50 -20.71
CA ASN A 1162 -13.58 11.92 -21.75
C ASN A 1162 -14.67 12.87 -22.33
N LYS A 1163 -14.48 14.20 -22.20
CA LYS A 1163 -15.34 15.24 -22.82
C LYS A 1163 -14.54 16.06 -23.85
N LYS A 1164 -15.15 16.37 -25.00
CA LYS A 1164 -14.58 17.23 -26.06
C LYS A 1164 -14.79 18.70 -25.65
N ILE A 1165 -13.71 19.40 -25.27
CA ILE A 1165 -13.73 20.80 -24.81
C ILE A 1165 -13.17 21.72 -25.89
N GLU A 1166 -13.87 22.80 -26.24
CA GLU A 1166 -13.35 23.80 -27.18
C GLU A 1166 -12.15 24.55 -26.60
N GLY A 1167 -11.13 24.74 -27.43
CA GLY A 1167 -10.01 25.63 -27.18
C GLY A 1167 -9.57 26.34 -28.45
N ASN A 1168 -8.66 27.30 -28.31
CA ASN A 1168 -8.14 28.09 -29.42
C ASN A 1168 -6.61 28.10 -29.38
N ILE A 1169 -5.97 27.87 -30.52
CA ILE A 1169 -4.52 28.00 -30.65
C ILE A 1169 -4.14 29.48 -30.56
N VAL A 1170 -3.16 29.80 -29.73
CA VAL A 1170 -2.64 31.15 -29.51
C VAL A 1170 -1.14 31.21 -29.73
N LYS A 1171 -0.64 32.42 -29.99
CA LYS A 1171 0.79 32.67 -30.06
C LYS A 1171 1.40 32.63 -28.64
N LEU A 1172 2.59 32.05 -28.50
CA LEU A 1172 3.38 32.11 -27.26
C LEU A 1172 4.25 33.39 -27.24
N PRO A 1173 4.52 33.99 -26.06
CA PRO A 1173 4.03 33.61 -24.74
C PRO A 1173 2.55 33.99 -24.53
N PHE A 1174 1.87 33.36 -23.58
CA PHE A 1174 0.48 33.72 -23.22
C PHE A 1174 0.42 35.06 -22.48
N VAL A 1175 1.41 35.33 -21.63
CA VAL A 1175 1.61 36.62 -20.94
C VAL A 1175 2.87 37.27 -21.51
N PRO A 1176 2.83 38.52 -22.01
CA PRO A 1176 4.01 39.20 -22.53
C PRO A 1176 5.14 39.27 -21.50
N THR A 1177 6.36 38.93 -21.92
CA THR A 1177 7.53 38.90 -21.02
C THR A 1177 8.03 40.30 -20.69
N LYS A 1178 8.52 40.50 -19.47
CA LYS A 1178 9.03 41.78 -18.94
C LYS A 1178 10.57 41.83 -18.81
N TYR A 1179 11.28 40.97 -19.54
CA TYR A 1179 12.76 40.88 -19.52
C TYR A 1179 13.44 42.25 -19.66
N TYR A 1180 14.34 42.59 -18.74
CA TYR A 1180 14.97 43.91 -18.71
C TYR A 1180 15.84 44.20 -19.93
N LYS A 1181 15.59 45.36 -20.53
CA LYS A 1181 16.45 45.96 -21.55
C LYS A 1181 16.89 47.32 -21.01
N PRO A 1182 18.21 47.61 -20.92
CA PRO A 1182 18.67 48.93 -20.57
C PRO A 1182 18.02 49.95 -21.49
N LYS A 1183 17.51 51.06 -20.92
CA LYS A 1183 17.09 52.19 -21.73
C LYS A 1183 18.31 52.67 -22.50
N ASN A 1184 18.21 52.78 -23.83
CA ASN A 1184 19.27 53.38 -24.62
C ASN A 1184 19.53 54.79 -24.08
N VAL A 1185 20.65 54.98 -23.39
CA VAL A 1185 21.21 56.32 -23.18
C VAL A 1185 21.58 56.82 -24.58
N THR A 1186 20.76 57.70 -25.12
CA THR A 1186 21.03 58.36 -26.39
C THR A 1186 22.38 59.06 -26.24
N LYS A 1187 23.37 58.67 -27.03
CA LYS A 1187 24.62 59.44 -27.11
C LYS A 1187 24.29 60.82 -27.64
N GLN A 1188 24.44 61.82 -26.77
CA GLN A 1188 24.87 63.16 -27.19
C GLN A 1188 26.37 63.12 -27.47
#